data_AF-A0A521DZM7-F1
#
_entry.id   AF-A0A521DZM7-F1
#
_cell.length_a   1.000
_cell.length_b   1.000
_cell.length_c   1.000
_cell.angle_alpha   90.00
_cell.angle_beta   90.00
_cell.angle_gamma   90.00
#
_symmetry.space_group_name_H-M   'P 1'
#
loop_
_entity.id
_entity.type
_entity.pdbx_description
1 polymer ?
#
loop_
_entity_poly.entity_id
_entity_poly.type
_entity_poly.pdbx_seq_one_letter_code
_entity_poly.pdbx_strand_id
1 'polypeptide(L)'
;MADDVFSAFGRGFTAFAHTRAADLVGDSFSDTGKLVSSLADGQQGTTKTAFDALKADVEQLTAIGKALADAIKPEIAEAKAAVQEMATELGAADFQADELARALTALGKLLVAYDNAITKVAAKVSEKAGGAMTPEQVKEAISGMHAPIKKLLNDAGGAVTGNFDKLCKLVMNVDGASDKLGDVLKWDYAQKRLSVEFASAGAASVPPLSFDGASLVAFFTYKTEFKAGIELKTKLKAGLRGDKLMDKIMPGQAPTADADAVAITLDTKDGLTFGSGKDKRLVLPVRFSYPAVELRELAIEQPAADNAENKNRVNVVFTVAGKLGDVFACVVEGGGVSIRWVDGGDPDVKPKIPSGAGLRLKTPAVTGGGYLRYDEVKEEYGGVFQLSVLNSFSVTAIGLLGTEPFNMVIVIGVRFTPAIVIGPGFTISGLGGLLAINRSLDSAALRDGLKDGVVGQLLFPADPVAAAPDILNNLGKIFPVRDGGFVIGPMAEIGWGSQAGFVVAQLGLVISLPDPKLVLLGKVVIGVPSAKVDESLRVVDLRAELMGEITPDYFFLKVSLAKSKVFKLEITGDICIFIQWGGEGAFVISVGGFFPGYEAPKQIGEMQRVGVKFAPPVKWLSVSVQAYVAITTNTVQFGGRVSIVADLEVAKAEAWLQLDALFQWAPHFYFEIRIDAGIKVSALGVTLAGVQFQGKLAGDKPFHLEGKATVEILWWDIDVDVGPIEWGESRPAPAPQIDPIASAAQALDADTAWAPLLPAGAASIVRLSPADDTPLYHPMGQIELRQLSVPLETDIDRIGSSRVTHRRINLQAATLGGVAAGAVWPLMDRFPPGHFLDLKDHEILSRPEYEEHASGLGMGAARGASFSAGVHAGVAWNTVLPHHDHAPILSTWLLAGHAGKIFAASAKMRARDGVNPYLSAPQPAPAVQMTDRGAVRVVSAETLAIETGMAGVVMPASAAAEAVRLGQADGRELTVLSAGLV
;
A
#
# COMPACT_ATOMS: atom_id res chain seq x y z
N MET A 1 30.36 -15.87 -32.37
CA MET A 1 30.48 -15.30 -33.74
C MET A 1 29.86 -13.90 -33.89
N ALA A 2 28.94 -13.45 -33.01
CA ALA A 2 28.41 -12.08 -33.06
C ALA A 2 29.37 -11.05 -32.42
N ASP A 3 30.06 -11.41 -31.33
CA ASP A 3 31.02 -10.52 -30.65
C ASP A 3 32.20 -10.15 -31.52
N ASP A 4 32.63 -11.04 -32.42
CA ASP A 4 33.79 -10.82 -33.29
C ASP A 4 33.48 -9.83 -34.42
N VAL A 5 32.23 -9.78 -34.90
CA VAL A 5 31.82 -8.83 -35.96
C VAL A 5 31.54 -7.45 -35.38
N PHE A 6 30.89 -7.38 -34.21
CA PHE A 6 30.56 -6.09 -33.58
C PHE A 6 31.78 -5.45 -32.91
N SER A 7 32.65 -6.22 -32.25
CA SER A 7 33.91 -5.69 -31.74
C SER A 7 34.85 -5.28 -32.89
N ALA A 8 34.93 -6.04 -33.98
CA ALA A 8 35.73 -5.64 -35.15
C ALA A 8 35.15 -4.40 -35.84
N PHE A 9 33.82 -4.30 -35.97
CA PHE A 9 33.16 -3.10 -36.51
C PHE A 9 33.33 -1.90 -35.58
N GLY A 10 33.09 -2.08 -34.28
CA GLY A 10 33.23 -1.05 -33.25
C GLY A 10 34.66 -0.54 -33.13
N ARG A 11 35.66 -1.43 -33.17
CA ARG A 11 37.08 -1.07 -33.20
C ARG A 11 37.45 -0.35 -34.49
N GLY A 12 36.95 -0.82 -35.64
CA GLY A 12 37.15 -0.16 -36.94
C GLY A 12 36.55 1.25 -36.99
N PHE A 13 35.32 1.41 -36.49
CA PHE A 13 34.65 2.70 -36.36
C PHE A 13 35.39 3.63 -35.40
N THR A 14 35.78 3.13 -34.24
CA THR A 14 36.50 3.92 -33.23
C THR A 14 37.87 4.37 -33.76
N ALA A 15 38.58 3.50 -34.49
CA ALA A 15 39.87 3.82 -35.10
C ALA A 15 39.74 4.91 -36.18
N PHE A 16 38.68 4.83 -36.99
CA PHE A 16 38.33 5.87 -37.94
C PHE A 16 37.99 7.19 -37.23
N ALA A 17 37.07 7.14 -36.27
CA ALA A 17 36.64 8.31 -35.52
C ALA A 17 37.81 8.99 -34.80
N HIS A 18 38.72 8.21 -34.20
CA HIS A 18 39.94 8.72 -33.57
C HIS A 18 40.85 9.42 -34.60
N THR A 19 41.12 8.78 -35.74
CA THR A 19 41.97 9.36 -36.79
C THR A 19 41.38 10.68 -37.29
N ARG A 20 40.07 10.73 -37.52
CA ARG A 20 39.39 11.95 -38.00
C ARG A 20 39.26 13.03 -36.94
N ALA A 21 39.06 12.65 -35.68
CA ALA A 21 39.08 13.56 -34.56
C ALA A 21 40.48 14.17 -34.37
N ALA A 22 41.54 13.38 -34.56
CA ALA A 22 42.92 13.86 -34.55
C ALA A 22 43.19 14.84 -35.69
N ASP A 23 42.70 14.56 -36.91
CA ASP A 23 42.79 15.49 -38.05
C ASP A 23 42.05 16.82 -37.76
N LEU A 24 40.82 16.75 -37.24
CA LEU A 24 40.01 17.94 -36.89
C LEU A 24 40.72 18.83 -35.87
N VAL A 25 41.21 18.21 -34.78
CA VAL A 25 41.92 18.89 -33.68
C VAL A 25 43.31 19.38 -34.12
N GLY A 26 43.96 18.69 -35.06
CA GLY A 26 45.25 19.10 -35.62
C GLY A 26 45.13 20.29 -36.57
N ASP A 27 44.16 20.24 -37.49
CA ASP A 27 44.08 21.17 -38.61
C ASP A 27 43.23 22.39 -38.31
N SER A 28 41.99 22.18 -37.85
CA SER A 28 40.99 23.25 -37.72
C SER A 28 40.74 23.70 -36.29
N PHE A 29 40.97 22.83 -35.30
CA PHE A 29 40.69 23.12 -33.88
C PHE A 29 41.95 23.05 -33.00
N SER A 30 43.12 23.34 -33.56
CA SER A 30 44.39 23.36 -32.80
C SER A 30 44.64 24.65 -32.04
N ASP A 31 44.09 25.77 -32.52
CA ASP A 31 44.09 27.09 -31.91
C ASP A 31 42.84 27.89 -32.33
N THR A 32 42.55 28.98 -31.61
CA THR A 32 41.37 29.82 -31.87
C THR A 32 41.40 30.50 -33.25
N GLY A 33 42.58 30.84 -33.78
CA GLY A 33 42.70 31.53 -35.06
C GLY A 33 42.40 30.61 -36.25
N LYS A 34 42.87 29.36 -36.20
CA LYS A 34 42.52 28.34 -37.19
C LYS A 34 41.06 27.95 -37.13
N LEU A 35 40.48 27.86 -35.94
CA LEU A 35 39.04 27.62 -35.78
C LEU A 35 38.25 28.75 -36.44
N VAL A 36 38.50 30.02 -36.07
CA VAL A 36 37.78 31.15 -36.66
C VAL A 36 37.99 31.21 -38.18
N SER A 37 39.18 30.86 -38.68
CA SER A 37 39.45 30.78 -40.12
C SER A 37 38.63 29.68 -40.81
N SER A 38 38.58 28.46 -40.24
CA SER A 38 37.80 27.36 -40.83
C SER A 38 36.30 27.60 -40.77
N LEU A 39 35.82 28.35 -39.76
CA LEU A 39 34.40 28.73 -39.64
C LEU A 39 34.02 29.87 -40.61
N ALA A 40 34.98 30.68 -41.05
CA ALA A 40 34.78 31.78 -42.01
C ALA A 40 34.73 31.30 -43.47
N ASP A 41 35.22 30.10 -43.76
CA ASP A 41 35.24 29.52 -45.11
C ASP A 41 33.82 29.23 -45.62
N GLY A 42 33.50 29.77 -46.80
CA GLY A 42 32.17 29.62 -47.43
C GLY A 42 31.13 30.69 -47.06
N GLN A 43 31.43 31.60 -46.13
CA GLN A 43 30.53 32.69 -45.75
C GLN A 43 30.54 33.84 -46.78
N GLN A 44 29.40 34.51 -46.98
CA GLN A 44 29.25 35.66 -47.88
C GLN A 44 28.57 36.84 -47.17
N GLY A 45 28.74 38.06 -47.70
CA GLY A 45 28.08 39.26 -47.18
C GLY A 45 28.60 39.74 -45.82
N THR A 46 27.71 40.35 -45.02
CA THR A 46 28.03 40.97 -43.71
C THR A 46 28.62 39.98 -42.70
N THR A 47 28.23 38.71 -42.78
CA THR A 47 28.75 37.62 -41.94
C THR A 47 30.24 37.38 -42.18
N LYS A 48 30.70 37.40 -43.44
CA LYS A 48 32.12 37.24 -43.79
C LYS A 48 32.96 38.39 -43.22
N THR A 49 32.48 39.63 -43.34
CA THR A 49 33.17 40.80 -42.79
C THR A 49 33.31 40.74 -41.27
N ALA A 50 32.28 40.25 -40.57
CA ALA A 50 32.34 40.07 -39.11
C ALA A 50 33.32 38.96 -38.70
N PHE A 51 33.40 37.87 -39.48
CA PHE A 51 34.39 36.81 -39.28
C PHE A 51 35.84 37.27 -39.55
N ASP A 52 36.08 37.99 -40.65
CA ASP A 52 37.40 38.53 -40.98
C ASP A 52 37.88 39.55 -39.92
N ALA A 53 36.95 40.37 -39.39
CA ALA A 53 37.24 41.28 -38.29
C ALA A 53 37.55 40.54 -36.97
N LEU A 54 36.83 39.45 -36.67
CA LEU A 54 37.11 38.63 -35.49
C LEU A 54 38.44 37.88 -35.63
N LYS A 55 38.79 37.43 -36.84
CA LYS A 55 40.09 36.83 -37.13
C LYS A 55 41.23 37.82 -36.88
N ALA A 56 41.10 39.04 -37.39
CA ALA A 56 42.10 40.09 -37.14
C ALA A 56 42.24 40.41 -35.64
N ASP A 57 41.15 40.44 -34.90
CA ASP A 57 41.16 40.65 -33.44
C ASP A 57 41.92 39.55 -32.68
N VAL A 58 41.77 38.29 -33.10
CA VAL A 58 42.46 37.12 -32.53
C VAL A 58 43.94 37.13 -32.89
N GLU A 59 44.30 37.42 -34.15
CA GLU A 59 45.69 37.52 -34.62
C GLU A 59 46.45 38.67 -33.95
N GLN A 60 45.78 39.81 -33.73
CA GLN A 60 46.37 41.00 -33.10
C GLN A 60 46.28 41.00 -31.56
N LEU A 61 45.66 39.96 -30.96
CA LEU A 61 45.46 39.85 -29.51
C LEU A 61 44.80 41.08 -28.87
N THR A 62 43.84 41.67 -29.59
CA THR A 62 42.99 42.74 -29.04
C THR A 62 42.24 42.26 -27.79
N ALA A 63 41.68 43.16 -26.97
CA ALA A 63 40.95 42.77 -25.76
C ALA A 63 39.82 41.75 -26.05
N ILE A 64 39.15 41.87 -27.19
CA ILE A 64 38.08 40.97 -27.65
C ILE A 64 38.67 39.63 -28.11
N GLY A 65 39.71 39.65 -28.95
CA GLY A 65 40.37 38.44 -29.46
C GLY A 65 41.05 37.61 -28.37
N LYS A 66 41.67 38.27 -27.38
CA LYS A 66 42.29 37.62 -26.22
C LYS A 66 41.23 36.96 -25.32
N ALA A 67 40.13 37.66 -25.04
CA ALA A 67 39.03 37.10 -24.25
C ALA A 67 38.39 35.87 -24.93
N LEU A 68 38.25 35.90 -26.26
CA LEU A 68 37.76 34.76 -27.03
C LEU A 68 38.76 33.60 -27.02
N ALA A 69 40.06 33.87 -27.20
CA ALA A 69 41.10 32.86 -27.15
C ALA A 69 41.17 32.18 -25.77
N ASP A 70 41.10 32.96 -24.68
CA ASP A 70 41.08 32.43 -23.31
C ASP A 70 39.82 31.59 -23.03
N ALA A 71 38.66 31.98 -23.59
CA ALA A 71 37.40 31.25 -23.45
C ALA A 71 37.34 29.93 -24.26
N ILE A 72 38.09 29.82 -25.36
CA ILE A 72 38.13 28.62 -26.22
C ILE A 72 39.27 27.68 -25.85
N LYS A 73 40.35 28.17 -25.24
CA LYS A 73 41.48 27.37 -24.75
C LYS A 73 41.12 26.12 -23.94
N PRO A 74 40.17 26.16 -22.97
CA PRO A 74 39.76 24.94 -22.25
C PRO A 74 39.08 23.92 -23.17
N GLU A 75 38.28 24.35 -24.15
CA GLU A 75 37.59 23.46 -25.09
C GLU A 75 38.60 22.74 -26.01
N ILE A 76 39.64 23.46 -26.46
CA ILE A 76 40.73 22.87 -27.27
C ILE A 76 41.51 21.84 -26.43
N ALA A 77 41.75 22.11 -25.15
CA ALA A 77 42.43 21.17 -24.26
C ALA A 77 41.59 19.92 -24.02
N GLU A 78 40.29 20.07 -23.81
CA GLU A 78 39.34 18.97 -23.62
C GLU A 78 39.20 18.11 -24.89
N ALA A 79 39.15 18.73 -26.08
CA ALA A 79 39.17 18.01 -27.34
C ALA A 79 40.47 17.22 -27.57
N LYS A 80 41.65 17.79 -27.22
CA LYS A 80 42.93 17.06 -27.29
C LYS A 80 42.96 15.88 -26.32
N ALA A 81 42.47 16.06 -25.09
CA ALA A 81 42.38 14.99 -24.10
C ALA A 81 41.43 13.87 -24.56
N ALA A 82 40.28 14.23 -25.14
CA ALA A 82 39.34 13.28 -25.70
C ALA A 82 39.94 12.42 -26.84
N VAL A 83 40.72 13.03 -27.75
CA VAL A 83 41.45 12.26 -28.78
C VAL A 83 42.44 11.27 -28.14
N GLN A 84 43.16 11.67 -27.10
CA GLN A 84 44.08 10.76 -26.40
C GLN A 84 43.36 9.64 -25.63
N GLU A 85 42.21 9.92 -25.03
CA GLU A 85 41.37 8.94 -24.35
C GLU A 85 40.86 7.88 -25.36
N MET A 86 40.40 8.31 -26.54
CA MET A 86 40.05 7.41 -27.64
C MET A 86 41.22 6.53 -28.09
N ALA A 87 42.42 7.11 -28.21
CA ALA A 87 43.64 6.38 -28.59
C ALA A 87 44.00 5.29 -27.58
N THR A 88 43.80 5.58 -26.29
CA THR A 88 44.10 4.67 -25.18
C THR A 88 43.17 3.46 -25.20
N GLU A 89 41.86 3.68 -25.34
CA GLU A 89 40.88 2.59 -25.42
C GLU A 89 41.07 1.73 -26.68
N LEU A 90 41.45 2.33 -27.82
CA LEU A 90 41.78 1.59 -29.05
C LEU A 90 43.00 0.67 -28.91
N GLY A 91 43.93 1.04 -28.03
CA GLY A 91 45.15 0.28 -27.72
C GLY A 91 44.94 -0.91 -26.79
N ALA A 92 43.72 -1.10 -26.26
CA ALA A 92 43.41 -2.25 -25.41
C ALA A 92 43.60 -3.58 -26.15
N ALA A 93 44.17 -4.58 -25.45
CA ALA A 93 44.43 -5.91 -26.00
C ALA A 93 43.11 -6.66 -26.32
N ASP A 94 42.13 -6.54 -25.42
CA ASP A 94 40.79 -7.10 -25.56
C ASP A 94 39.78 -5.96 -25.69
N PHE A 95 39.60 -5.44 -26.92
CA PHE A 95 38.64 -4.37 -27.19
C PHE A 95 37.20 -4.94 -27.16
N GLN A 96 36.47 -4.72 -26.07
CA GLN A 96 35.11 -5.20 -25.85
C GLN A 96 34.11 -4.04 -25.79
N ALA A 97 32.86 -4.33 -25.43
CA ALA A 97 31.77 -3.34 -25.36
C ALA A 97 32.08 -2.18 -24.38
N ASP A 98 32.82 -2.44 -23.31
CA ASP A 98 33.19 -1.44 -22.30
C ASP A 98 34.22 -0.43 -22.84
N GLU A 99 35.27 -0.91 -23.52
CA GLU A 99 36.27 -0.07 -24.19
C GLU A 99 35.63 0.76 -25.30
N LEU A 100 34.72 0.16 -26.07
CA LEU A 100 33.92 0.87 -27.07
C LEU A 100 33.07 1.98 -26.45
N ALA A 101 32.38 1.71 -25.34
CA ALA A 101 31.55 2.70 -24.65
C ALA A 101 32.38 3.87 -24.11
N ARG A 102 33.57 3.60 -23.54
CA ARG A 102 34.49 4.64 -23.07
C ARG A 102 35.07 5.45 -24.24
N ALA A 103 35.45 4.82 -25.34
CA ALA A 103 35.93 5.51 -26.52
C ALA A 103 34.85 6.40 -27.18
N LEU A 104 33.59 5.94 -27.22
CA LEU A 104 32.45 6.72 -27.69
C LEU A 104 32.11 7.89 -26.75
N THR A 105 32.30 7.70 -25.45
CA THR A 105 32.18 8.78 -24.46
C THR A 105 33.22 9.85 -24.71
N ALA A 106 34.47 9.48 -24.98
CA ALA A 106 35.53 10.41 -25.35
C ALA A 106 35.21 11.16 -26.66
N LEU A 107 34.72 10.47 -27.69
CA LEU A 107 34.23 11.14 -28.92
C LEU A 107 33.12 12.15 -28.60
N GLY A 108 32.20 11.81 -27.71
CA GLY A 108 31.15 12.70 -27.24
C GLY A 108 31.67 13.96 -26.55
N LYS A 109 32.68 13.83 -25.67
CA LYS A 109 33.34 14.98 -25.03
C LYS A 109 33.95 15.92 -26.08
N LEU A 110 34.61 15.38 -27.11
CA LEU A 110 35.16 16.17 -28.20
C LEU A 110 34.08 16.95 -28.96
N LEU A 111 32.96 16.31 -29.29
CA LEU A 111 31.86 16.99 -30.00
C LEU A 111 31.22 18.09 -29.16
N VAL A 112 31.10 17.89 -27.84
CA VAL A 112 30.62 18.91 -26.91
C VAL A 112 31.59 20.10 -26.86
N ALA A 113 32.88 19.85 -26.72
CA ALA A 113 33.90 20.89 -26.68
C ALA A 113 33.91 21.72 -27.98
N TYR A 114 33.74 21.05 -29.11
CA TYR A 114 33.65 21.69 -30.42
C TYR A 114 32.37 22.55 -30.57
N ASP A 115 31.20 22.06 -30.14
CA ASP A 115 29.94 22.83 -30.17
C ASP A 115 29.99 24.06 -29.24
N ASN A 116 30.59 23.91 -28.05
CA ASN A 116 30.82 25.00 -27.11
C ASN A 116 31.70 26.09 -27.73
N ALA A 117 32.79 25.69 -28.40
CA ALA A 117 33.69 26.63 -29.06
C ALA A 117 32.99 27.39 -30.19
N ILE A 118 32.17 26.71 -31.01
CA ILE A 118 31.38 27.35 -32.07
C ILE A 118 30.36 28.34 -31.48
N THR A 119 29.64 27.97 -30.42
CA THR A 119 28.71 28.87 -29.73
C THR A 119 29.41 30.15 -29.26
N LYS A 120 30.62 30.02 -28.70
CA LYS A 120 31.43 31.16 -28.24
C LYS A 120 31.87 32.05 -29.40
N VAL A 121 32.29 31.48 -30.53
CA VAL A 121 32.63 32.25 -31.75
C VAL A 121 31.39 32.95 -32.31
N ALA A 122 30.26 32.25 -32.43
CA ALA A 122 29.01 32.79 -32.98
C ALA A 122 28.50 34.00 -32.16
N ALA A 123 28.59 33.94 -30.82
CA ALA A 123 28.24 35.05 -29.95
C ALA A 123 29.10 36.30 -30.24
N LYS A 124 30.42 36.13 -30.42
CA LYS A 124 31.34 37.24 -30.72
C LYS A 124 31.21 37.80 -32.13
N VAL A 125 30.89 36.94 -33.11
CA VAL A 125 30.57 37.38 -34.47
C VAL A 125 29.25 38.18 -34.49
N SER A 126 28.24 37.78 -33.73
CA SER A 126 26.96 38.51 -33.59
C SER A 126 27.17 39.91 -32.96
N GLU A 127 27.98 40.00 -31.90
CA GLU A 127 28.37 41.29 -31.28
C GLU A 127 29.04 42.23 -32.30
N LYS A 128 29.96 41.70 -33.13
CA LYS A 128 30.68 42.46 -34.17
C LYS A 128 29.80 42.86 -35.36
N ALA A 129 28.76 42.10 -35.65
CA ALA A 129 27.78 42.40 -36.69
C ALA A 129 26.75 43.48 -36.26
N GLY A 130 26.89 44.08 -35.08
CA GLY A 130 26.04 45.18 -34.61
C GLY A 130 24.58 44.77 -34.35
N GLY A 131 24.33 43.49 -34.06
CA GLY A 131 22.97 42.97 -33.81
C GLY A 131 22.16 42.67 -35.08
N ALA A 132 22.76 42.69 -36.27
CA ALA A 132 22.08 42.35 -37.53
C ALA A 132 21.65 40.88 -37.64
N MET A 133 22.22 39.99 -36.82
CA MET A 133 21.87 38.57 -36.72
C MET A 133 22.01 38.10 -35.26
N THR A 134 21.11 37.26 -34.77
CA THR A 134 21.23 36.64 -33.44
C THR A 134 22.35 35.59 -33.41
N PRO A 135 22.92 35.25 -32.24
CA PRO A 135 23.91 34.16 -32.12
C PRO A 135 23.43 32.84 -32.74
N GLU A 136 22.13 32.56 -32.68
CA GLU A 136 21.49 31.39 -33.28
C GLU A 136 21.46 31.48 -34.81
N GLN A 137 21.14 32.64 -35.38
CA GLN A 137 21.18 32.87 -36.83
C GLN A 137 22.61 32.82 -37.38
N VAL A 138 23.58 33.31 -36.59
CA VAL A 138 25.01 33.18 -36.91
C VAL A 138 25.43 31.71 -36.83
N LYS A 139 25.00 30.96 -35.81
CA LYS A 139 25.24 29.52 -35.67
C LYS A 139 24.58 28.69 -36.79
N GLU A 140 23.42 29.11 -37.28
CA GLU A 140 22.72 28.50 -38.41
C GLU A 140 23.41 28.83 -39.75
N ALA A 141 23.93 30.03 -39.96
CA ALA A 141 24.75 30.35 -41.14
C ALA A 141 26.10 29.59 -41.14
N ILE A 142 26.68 29.45 -39.95
CA ILE A 142 27.80 28.58 -39.61
C ILE A 142 27.44 27.10 -39.84
N SER A 143 26.18 26.67 -39.74
CA SER A 143 25.78 25.27 -39.98
C SER A 143 25.98 24.79 -41.44
N GLY A 144 26.29 25.70 -42.38
CA GLY A 144 26.86 25.36 -43.69
C GLY A 144 28.25 24.68 -43.62
N MET A 145 28.92 24.68 -42.45
CA MET A 145 30.21 24.05 -42.13
C MET A 145 30.17 22.53 -42.05
N HIS A 146 29.25 21.90 -42.75
CA HIS A 146 29.37 20.49 -43.02
C HIS A 146 30.61 20.21 -43.89
N ALA A 147 31.14 21.16 -44.67
CA ALA A 147 32.19 20.88 -45.66
C ALA A 147 33.45 20.17 -45.11
N PRO A 148 34.06 20.56 -43.97
CA PRO A 148 35.20 19.83 -43.41
C PRO A 148 34.82 18.43 -42.91
N ILE A 149 33.70 18.31 -42.19
CA ILE A 149 33.20 17.03 -41.66
C ILE A 149 32.74 16.09 -42.79
N LYS A 150 32.11 16.64 -43.83
CA LYS A 150 31.69 15.96 -45.06
C LYS A 150 32.88 15.44 -45.83
N LYS A 151 33.92 16.26 -46.00
CA LYS A 151 35.17 15.84 -46.63
C LYS A 151 35.84 14.70 -45.83
N LEU A 152 35.89 14.83 -44.50
CA LEU A 152 36.43 13.79 -43.62
C LEU A 152 35.65 12.46 -43.67
N LEU A 153 34.32 12.52 -43.84
CA LEU A 153 33.44 11.35 -43.97
C LEU A 153 33.45 10.73 -45.37
N ASN A 154 33.49 11.54 -46.43
CA ASN A 154 33.54 11.07 -47.82
C ASN A 154 34.93 10.50 -48.19
N ASP A 155 36.00 10.90 -47.51
CA ASP A 155 37.36 10.35 -47.68
C ASP A 155 37.62 9.10 -46.78
N ALA A 156 36.58 8.40 -46.32
CA ALA A 156 36.73 7.23 -45.45
C ALA A 156 37.36 6.05 -46.21
N GLY A 157 38.61 5.69 -45.87
CA GLY A 157 39.35 4.63 -46.55
C GLY A 157 38.68 3.25 -46.52
N GLY A 158 38.89 2.46 -47.58
CA GLY A 158 38.17 1.20 -47.87
C GLY A 158 38.23 0.08 -46.83
N ALA A 159 39.17 0.13 -45.87
CA ALA A 159 39.29 -0.87 -44.81
C ALA A 159 38.23 -0.72 -43.70
N VAL A 160 37.68 0.48 -43.51
CA VAL A 160 36.67 0.80 -42.47
C VAL A 160 35.26 0.68 -43.03
N THR A 161 35.09 1.03 -44.31
CA THR A 161 33.79 1.15 -44.96
C THR A 161 33.30 -0.17 -45.58
N GLY A 162 34.20 -1.12 -45.83
CA GLY A 162 33.85 -2.37 -46.52
C GLY A 162 32.75 -3.21 -45.86
N ASN A 163 32.67 -3.26 -44.52
CA ASN A 163 31.59 -3.98 -43.83
C ASN A 163 30.28 -3.20 -43.81
N PHE A 164 30.35 -1.87 -43.74
CA PHE A 164 29.19 -0.99 -43.84
C PHE A 164 28.58 -1.03 -45.25
N ASP A 165 29.41 -1.00 -46.29
CA ASP A 165 29.00 -1.14 -47.69
C ASP A 165 28.44 -2.52 -47.98
N LYS A 166 29.02 -3.59 -47.40
CA LYS A 166 28.43 -4.94 -47.47
C LYS A 166 27.05 -4.99 -46.83
N LEU A 167 26.85 -4.35 -45.67
CA LEU A 167 25.55 -4.28 -44.99
C LEU A 167 24.54 -3.48 -45.82
N CYS A 168 24.92 -2.31 -46.34
CA CYS A 168 24.07 -1.48 -47.19
C CYS A 168 23.71 -2.17 -48.51
N LYS A 169 24.66 -2.90 -49.10
CA LYS A 169 24.44 -3.75 -50.28
C LYS A 169 23.48 -4.90 -49.96
N LEU A 170 23.65 -5.56 -48.81
CA LEU A 170 22.82 -6.68 -48.40
C LEU A 170 21.37 -6.28 -48.08
N VAL A 171 21.17 -5.19 -47.33
CA VAL A 171 19.87 -4.81 -46.76
C VAL A 171 19.12 -3.82 -47.65
N MET A 172 19.82 -2.97 -48.40
CA MET A 172 19.21 -1.88 -49.17
C MET A 172 19.57 -1.93 -50.67
N ASN A 173 20.43 -2.86 -51.09
CA ASN A 173 21.00 -2.93 -52.45
C ASN A 173 21.70 -1.61 -52.87
N VAL A 174 22.34 -0.93 -51.91
CA VAL A 174 23.11 0.29 -52.15
C VAL A 174 24.59 -0.07 -52.22
N ASP A 175 25.20 0.08 -53.41
CA ASP A 175 26.64 -0.03 -53.61
C ASP A 175 27.35 1.29 -53.26
N GLY A 176 28.49 1.21 -52.57
CA GLY A 176 29.32 2.38 -52.23
C GLY A 176 28.60 3.40 -51.34
N ALA A 177 27.85 2.94 -50.33
CA ALA A 177 27.12 3.82 -49.41
C ALA A 177 28.07 4.74 -48.63
N SER A 178 29.27 4.24 -48.35
CA SER A 178 30.31 4.97 -47.64
C SER A 178 30.82 6.22 -48.36
N ASP A 179 30.90 6.20 -49.69
CA ASP A 179 31.32 7.34 -50.52
C ASP A 179 30.36 8.55 -50.41
N LYS A 180 29.16 8.33 -49.86
CA LYS A 180 28.09 9.33 -49.71
C LYS A 180 27.80 9.70 -48.26
N LEU A 181 28.56 9.17 -47.29
CA LEU A 181 28.33 9.34 -45.84
C LEU A 181 28.24 10.81 -45.42
N GLY A 182 29.12 11.66 -45.94
CA GLY A 182 29.11 13.10 -45.68
C GLY A 182 27.87 13.77 -46.28
N ASP A 183 27.48 13.39 -47.50
CA ASP A 183 26.38 14.03 -48.22
C ASP A 183 25.02 13.83 -47.52
N VAL A 184 24.86 12.70 -46.83
CA VAL A 184 23.64 12.32 -46.09
C VAL A 184 23.74 12.51 -44.56
N LEU A 185 24.84 13.10 -44.06
CA LEU A 185 25.01 13.43 -42.65
C LEU A 185 24.04 14.55 -42.22
N LYS A 186 23.25 14.28 -41.18
CA LYS A 186 22.37 15.23 -40.52
C LYS A 186 22.83 15.46 -39.08
N TRP A 187 22.99 16.72 -38.72
CA TRP A 187 23.30 17.15 -37.35
C TRP A 187 22.09 17.86 -36.74
N ASP A 188 21.47 17.25 -35.74
CA ASP A 188 20.41 17.87 -34.95
C ASP A 188 21.01 18.41 -33.64
N TYR A 189 21.28 19.72 -33.61
CA TYR A 189 21.86 20.39 -32.45
C TYR A 189 20.89 20.49 -31.26
N ALA A 190 19.58 20.54 -31.50
CA ALA A 190 18.58 20.60 -30.43
C ALA A 190 18.46 19.26 -29.69
N GLN A 191 18.59 18.16 -30.43
CA GLN A 191 18.61 16.81 -29.86
C GLN A 191 20.02 16.30 -29.55
N LYS A 192 21.07 17.08 -29.87
CA LYS A 192 22.48 16.65 -29.78
C LYS A 192 22.65 15.26 -30.39
N ARG A 193 22.18 15.11 -31.63
CA ARG A 193 22.14 13.84 -32.38
C ARG A 193 22.81 14.02 -33.73
N LEU A 194 23.84 13.22 -33.98
CA LEU A 194 24.40 12.99 -35.31
C LEU A 194 23.67 11.79 -35.92
N SER A 195 23.25 11.89 -37.17
CA SER A 195 22.67 10.75 -37.87
C SER A 195 22.99 10.73 -39.34
N VAL A 196 23.13 9.54 -39.90
CA VAL A 196 23.21 9.32 -41.34
C VAL A 196 22.08 8.41 -41.73
N GLU A 197 21.27 8.83 -42.69
CA GLU A 197 20.13 8.08 -43.17
C GLU A 197 20.34 7.69 -44.63
N PHE A 198 20.35 6.38 -44.88
CA PHE A 198 20.34 5.81 -46.21
C PHE A 198 18.99 5.14 -46.43
N ALA A 199 18.26 5.54 -47.46
CA ALA A 199 16.98 4.92 -47.82
C ALA A 199 17.05 4.35 -49.23
N SER A 200 16.49 3.17 -49.46
CA SER A 200 16.27 2.65 -50.80
C SER A 200 14.79 2.63 -51.16
N ALA A 201 14.50 2.90 -52.44
CA ALA A 201 13.18 2.66 -53.03
C ALA A 201 13.22 1.30 -53.74
N GLY A 202 13.07 0.20 -53.00
CA GLY A 202 13.06 -1.14 -53.58
C GLY A 202 12.99 -2.25 -52.53
N ALA A 203 12.60 -3.45 -52.99
CA ALA A 203 12.54 -4.63 -52.15
C ALA A 203 13.91 -5.32 -52.08
N ALA A 204 14.45 -5.51 -50.88
CA ALA A 204 15.63 -6.35 -50.61
C ALA A 204 15.20 -7.59 -49.80
N SER A 205 15.82 -8.75 -49.99
CA SER A 205 15.47 -9.97 -49.26
C SER A 205 16.67 -10.60 -48.56
N VAL A 206 16.46 -10.94 -47.29
CA VAL A 206 17.33 -11.84 -46.53
C VAL A 206 16.41 -12.98 -46.08
N PRO A 207 16.41 -14.13 -46.77
CA PRO A 207 15.48 -15.22 -46.46
C PRO A 207 15.49 -15.56 -44.96
N PRO A 208 14.34 -15.63 -44.28
CA PRO A 208 12.95 -15.64 -44.81
C PRO A 208 12.24 -14.27 -44.87
N LEU A 209 12.93 -13.15 -44.65
CA LEU A 209 12.36 -11.80 -44.58
C LEU A 209 12.59 -11.00 -45.87
N SER A 210 11.59 -10.20 -46.27
CA SER A 210 11.74 -9.19 -47.32
C SER A 210 11.46 -7.80 -46.75
N PHE A 211 12.33 -6.86 -47.10
CA PHE A 211 12.32 -5.48 -46.66
C PHE A 211 11.86 -4.62 -47.82
N ASP A 212 10.81 -3.82 -47.63
CA ASP A 212 10.30 -2.87 -48.63
C ASP A 212 10.44 -1.44 -48.09
N GLY A 213 11.14 -0.58 -48.83
CA GLY A 213 11.43 0.79 -48.42
C GLY A 213 12.30 0.88 -47.16
N ALA A 214 13.37 0.07 -47.09
CA ALA A 214 14.30 0.07 -45.97
C ALA A 214 15.07 1.41 -45.89
N SER A 215 15.11 1.98 -44.70
CA SER A 215 15.93 3.12 -44.31
C SER A 215 16.85 2.69 -43.16
N LEU A 216 18.16 2.76 -43.36
CA LEU A 216 19.17 2.52 -42.35
C LEU A 216 19.64 3.87 -41.80
N VAL A 217 19.44 4.06 -40.50
CA VAL A 217 19.86 5.26 -39.77
C VAL A 217 20.99 4.89 -38.82
N ALA A 218 22.23 5.23 -39.16
CA ALA A 218 23.31 5.24 -38.17
C ALA A 218 23.16 6.51 -37.33
N PHE A 219 23.27 6.43 -36.01
CA PHE A 219 23.13 7.58 -35.13
C PHE A 219 24.11 7.59 -33.97
N PHE A 220 24.39 8.79 -33.47
CA PHE A 220 25.12 9.04 -32.24
C PHE A 220 24.43 10.17 -31.47
N THR A 221 24.02 9.93 -30.22
CA THR A 221 23.42 10.94 -29.34
C THR A 221 24.32 11.26 -28.16
N TYR A 222 24.37 12.52 -27.75
CA TYR A 222 25.21 13.02 -26.66
C TYR A 222 24.51 14.06 -25.77
N LYS A 223 23.18 13.98 -25.64
CA LYS A 223 22.37 14.94 -24.86
C LYS A 223 22.40 14.68 -23.36
N THR A 224 21.85 13.55 -22.96
CA THR A 224 21.76 13.07 -21.57
C THR A 224 22.61 11.81 -21.37
N GLU A 225 22.77 11.00 -22.41
CA GLU A 225 23.54 9.76 -22.41
C GLU A 225 24.24 9.59 -23.77
N PHE A 226 25.45 9.03 -23.77
CA PHE A 226 26.20 8.71 -24.99
C PHE A 226 25.72 7.37 -25.56
N LYS A 227 25.06 7.39 -26.72
CA LYS A 227 24.60 6.19 -27.41
C LYS A 227 25.02 6.25 -28.87
N ALA A 228 25.71 5.23 -29.36
CA ALA A 228 25.93 5.02 -30.78
C ALA A 228 25.16 3.79 -31.22
N GLY A 229 24.51 3.84 -32.37
CA GLY A 229 23.72 2.72 -32.85
C GLY A 229 23.35 2.81 -34.32
N ILE A 230 22.76 1.73 -34.79
CA ILE A 230 22.19 1.61 -36.12
C ILE A 230 20.72 1.23 -35.95
N GLU A 231 19.84 2.00 -36.57
CA GLU A 231 18.40 1.79 -36.59
C GLU A 231 17.97 1.46 -38.02
N LEU A 232 17.49 0.25 -38.26
CA LEU A 232 16.89 -0.16 -39.52
C LEU A 232 15.37 0.05 -39.47
N LYS A 233 14.85 1.01 -40.22
CA LYS A 233 13.42 1.23 -40.43
C LYS A 233 12.99 0.57 -41.73
N THR A 234 12.02 -0.31 -41.70
CA THR A 234 11.58 -0.99 -42.93
C THR A 234 10.13 -1.42 -42.81
N LYS A 235 9.40 -1.44 -43.93
CA LYS A 235 8.16 -2.23 -43.99
C LYS A 235 8.57 -3.68 -44.16
N LEU A 236 8.18 -4.52 -43.22
CA LEU A 236 8.42 -5.95 -43.34
C LEU A 236 7.34 -6.56 -44.22
N LYS A 237 7.76 -7.32 -45.22
CA LYS A 237 6.92 -8.27 -45.94
C LYS A 237 7.38 -9.66 -45.51
N ALA A 238 6.50 -10.40 -44.83
CA ALA A 238 6.83 -11.76 -44.43
C ALA A 238 6.91 -12.66 -45.67
N GLY A 239 8.13 -13.05 -46.05
CA GLY A 239 8.41 -13.94 -47.18
C GLY A 239 8.06 -15.41 -46.91
N LEU A 240 7.52 -15.73 -45.71
CA LEU A 240 7.17 -17.08 -45.27
C LEU A 240 6.11 -17.79 -46.15
N ARG A 241 5.49 -17.12 -47.13
CA ARG A 241 4.58 -17.76 -48.09
C ARG A 241 5.22 -18.09 -49.46
N GLY A 242 6.48 -17.74 -49.71
CA GLY A 242 7.16 -18.01 -51.00
C GLY A 242 7.82 -19.40 -51.12
N ASP A 243 7.73 -20.22 -50.07
CA ASP A 243 8.30 -21.57 -50.02
C ASP A 243 7.29 -22.62 -50.53
N LYS A 244 7.75 -23.55 -51.38
CA LYS A 244 7.01 -24.72 -51.87
C LYS A 244 6.39 -25.58 -50.75
N LEU A 245 6.93 -25.55 -49.54
CA LEU A 245 6.37 -26.20 -48.36
C LEU A 245 5.08 -25.52 -47.91
N MET A 246 5.02 -24.19 -47.90
CA MET A 246 3.85 -23.43 -47.48
C MET A 246 2.74 -23.42 -48.55
N ASP A 247 3.09 -23.45 -49.83
CA ASP A 247 2.13 -23.72 -50.91
C ASP A 247 1.48 -25.10 -50.81
N LYS A 248 2.20 -26.09 -50.28
CA LYS A 248 1.66 -27.44 -50.02
C LYS A 248 0.77 -27.50 -48.78
N ILE A 249 1.05 -26.68 -47.77
CA ILE A 249 0.28 -26.65 -46.52
C ILE A 249 -0.95 -25.74 -46.64
N MET A 250 -0.92 -24.67 -47.46
CA MET A 250 -1.97 -23.64 -47.52
C MET A 250 -2.26 -23.07 -48.93
N PRO A 251 -2.80 -23.86 -49.87
CA PRO A 251 -3.12 -23.37 -51.21
C PRO A 251 -4.27 -22.33 -51.21
N GLY A 252 -4.05 -21.16 -51.82
CA GLY A 252 -5.11 -20.23 -52.23
C GLY A 252 -5.47 -19.05 -51.29
N GLN A 253 -4.73 -18.80 -50.20
CA GLN A 253 -4.97 -17.66 -49.31
C GLN A 253 -4.22 -16.38 -49.76
N ALA A 254 -4.90 -15.24 -49.82
CA ALA A 254 -4.30 -13.95 -50.21
C ALA A 254 -3.20 -13.50 -49.22
N PRO A 255 -2.08 -12.91 -49.68
CA PRO A 255 -0.99 -12.43 -48.82
C PRO A 255 -1.48 -11.52 -47.69
N THR A 256 -0.85 -11.61 -46.51
CA THR A 256 -1.13 -10.71 -45.39
C THR A 256 -0.71 -9.28 -45.77
N ALA A 257 -1.47 -8.27 -45.34
CA ALA A 257 -1.19 -6.87 -45.60
C ALA A 257 0.21 -6.44 -45.08
N ASP A 258 0.82 -5.47 -45.76
CA ASP A 258 2.12 -4.91 -45.41
C ASP A 258 2.14 -4.44 -43.94
N ALA A 259 3.20 -4.77 -43.20
CA ALA A 259 3.38 -4.24 -41.85
C ALA A 259 3.67 -2.73 -41.86
N ASP A 260 3.30 -2.05 -40.78
CA ASP A 260 3.79 -0.71 -40.48
C ASP A 260 5.33 -0.70 -40.42
N ALA A 261 5.95 0.47 -40.64
CA ALA A 261 7.41 0.58 -40.61
C ALA A 261 7.94 0.16 -39.23
N VAL A 262 8.74 -0.91 -39.18
CA VAL A 262 9.35 -1.40 -37.94
C VAL A 262 10.79 -0.91 -37.87
N ALA A 263 11.19 -0.44 -36.68
CA ALA A 263 12.58 -0.12 -36.34
C ALA A 263 13.24 -1.32 -35.66
N ILE A 264 14.37 -1.79 -36.17
CA ILE A 264 15.30 -2.68 -35.46
C ILE A 264 16.49 -1.82 -35.07
N THR A 265 16.73 -1.62 -33.77
CA THR A 265 17.79 -0.73 -33.30
C THR A 265 18.84 -1.53 -32.56
N LEU A 266 20.08 -1.45 -32.99
CA LEU A 266 21.22 -1.96 -32.25
C LEU A 266 22.02 -0.76 -31.73
N ASP A 267 22.11 -0.59 -30.42
CA ASP A 267 22.90 0.49 -29.82
C ASP A 267 23.79 0.02 -28.66
N THR A 268 24.76 0.87 -28.32
CA THR A 268 25.83 0.57 -27.37
C THR A 268 25.39 0.46 -25.91
N LYS A 269 24.15 0.81 -25.58
CA LYS A 269 23.62 0.77 -24.20
C LYS A 269 22.49 -0.25 -24.06
N ASP A 270 21.47 -0.14 -24.90
CA ASP A 270 20.27 -0.97 -24.86
C ASP A 270 20.42 -2.26 -25.69
N GLY A 271 21.55 -2.43 -26.39
CA GLY A 271 21.82 -3.60 -27.21
C GLY A 271 20.90 -3.70 -28.42
N LEU A 272 20.54 -4.94 -28.81
CA LEU A 272 19.59 -5.19 -29.90
C LEU A 272 18.15 -5.04 -29.38
N THR A 273 17.43 -4.05 -29.89
CA THR A 273 16.04 -3.75 -29.55
C THR A 273 15.14 -3.80 -30.79
N PHE A 274 13.87 -4.13 -30.57
CA PHE A 274 12.88 -4.30 -31.63
C PHE A 274 11.72 -3.31 -31.45
N GLY A 275 11.27 -2.64 -32.49
CA GLY A 275 10.15 -1.71 -32.45
C GLY A 275 10.49 -0.33 -31.85
N SER A 276 9.59 0.64 -32.06
CA SER A 276 9.73 2.04 -31.63
C SER A 276 8.91 2.40 -30.37
N GLY A 277 8.17 1.44 -29.80
CA GLY A 277 7.30 1.62 -28.64
C GLY A 277 7.89 1.14 -27.31
N LYS A 278 7.21 1.42 -26.19
CA LYS A 278 7.61 1.01 -24.82
C LYS A 278 7.79 -0.50 -24.66
N ASP A 279 7.01 -1.28 -25.40
CA ASP A 279 6.96 -2.74 -25.28
C ASP A 279 8.06 -3.45 -26.08
N LYS A 280 8.91 -2.69 -26.81
CA LYS A 280 10.04 -3.19 -27.61
C LYS A 280 9.75 -4.50 -28.37
N ARG A 281 8.61 -4.54 -29.10
CA ARG A 281 8.08 -5.71 -29.80
C ARG A 281 8.02 -5.46 -31.32
N LEU A 282 8.54 -6.42 -32.09
CA LEU A 282 8.45 -6.48 -33.55
C LEU A 282 7.36 -7.49 -33.95
N VAL A 283 6.22 -7.01 -34.43
CA VAL A 283 5.14 -7.86 -34.94
C VAL A 283 5.41 -8.18 -36.41
N LEU A 284 5.52 -9.46 -36.73
CA LEU A 284 5.67 -9.95 -38.09
C LEU A 284 4.28 -10.04 -38.76
N PRO A 285 4.12 -9.60 -40.02
CA PRO A 285 2.85 -9.64 -40.73
C PRO A 285 2.56 -11.05 -41.26
N VAL A 286 2.49 -12.02 -40.34
CA VAL A 286 2.12 -13.40 -40.62
C VAL A 286 0.78 -13.65 -39.97
N ARG A 287 -0.27 -13.62 -40.80
CA ARG A 287 -1.59 -14.11 -40.39
C ARG A 287 -1.99 -15.24 -41.30
N PHE A 288 -2.54 -16.28 -40.72
CA PHE A 288 -3.19 -17.32 -41.49
C PHE A 288 -4.47 -17.75 -40.79
N SER A 289 -5.48 -18.07 -41.58
CA SER A 289 -6.76 -18.58 -41.11
C SER A 289 -7.08 -19.85 -41.88
N TYR A 290 -6.99 -20.98 -41.21
CA TYR A 290 -7.42 -22.29 -41.71
C TYR A 290 -8.75 -22.67 -41.00
N PRO A 291 -9.63 -23.50 -41.58
CA PRO A 291 -10.80 -23.98 -40.86
C PRO A 291 -10.42 -24.51 -39.47
N ALA A 292 -11.00 -23.89 -38.45
CA ALA A 292 -10.77 -24.12 -37.01
C ALA A 292 -9.50 -23.58 -36.33
N VAL A 293 -8.47 -23.11 -37.04
CA VAL A 293 -7.25 -22.55 -36.44
C VAL A 293 -6.77 -21.29 -37.18
N GLU A 294 -6.47 -20.25 -36.43
CA GLU A 294 -6.02 -18.94 -36.90
C GLU A 294 -4.73 -18.57 -36.14
N LEU A 295 -3.66 -18.25 -36.88
CA LEU A 295 -2.53 -17.52 -36.31
C LEU A 295 -2.83 -16.02 -36.43
N ARG A 296 -3.04 -15.38 -35.28
CA ARG A 296 -3.38 -13.96 -35.20
C ARG A 296 -2.16 -13.07 -35.22
N GLU A 297 -1.09 -13.55 -34.60
CA GLU A 297 0.13 -12.78 -34.42
C GLU A 297 1.35 -13.69 -34.33
N LEU A 298 2.45 -13.23 -34.90
CA LEU A 298 3.80 -13.74 -34.69
C LEU A 298 4.67 -12.52 -34.40
N ALA A 299 5.38 -12.51 -33.28
CA ALA A 299 6.19 -11.37 -32.89
C ALA A 299 7.55 -11.81 -32.34
N ILE A 300 8.51 -10.91 -32.42
CA ILE A 300 9.81 -11.02 -31.80
C ILE A 300 9.86 -9.94 -30.72
N GLU A 301 10.10 -10.33 -29.49
CA GLU A 301 10.16 -9.42 -28.35
C GLU A 301 11.44 -9.65 -27.55
N GLN A 302 11.94 -8.58 -26.95
CA GLN A 302 13.05 -8.66 -26.00
C GLN A 302 12.52 -8.44 -24.58
N PRO A 303 12.67 -9.42 -23.67
CA PRO A 303 12.20 -9.29 -22.29
C PRO A 303 12.91 -8.14 -21.55
N ALA A 304 12.12 -7.22 -20.97
CA ALA A 304 12.61 -5.98 -20.38
C ALA A 304 13.60 -6.17 -19.20
N ALA A 305 13.42 -7.21 -18.39
CA ALA A 305 14.28 -7.48 -17.22
C ALA A 305 15.69 -7.93 -17.62
N ASP A 306 15.86 -8.55 -18.79
CA ASP A 306 17.14 -9.10 -19.24
C ASP A 306 18.08 -8.06 -19.85
N ASN A 307 17.55 -6.86 -20.17
CA ASN A 307 18.37 -5.72 -20.59
C ASN A 307 19.24 -5.17 -19.46
N ALA A 308 18.83 -5.36 -18.19
CA ALA A 308 19.64 -4.90 -17.05
C ALA A 308 20.84 -5.82 -16.77
N GLU A 309 20.77 -7.08 -17.19
CA GLU A 309 21.78 -8.11 -16.92
C GLU A 309 22.53 -8.58 -18.18
N ASN A 310 22.37 -7.89 -19.33
CA ASN A 310 22.99 -8.23 -20.61
C ASN A 310 22.82 -9.71 -21.02
N LYS A 311 21.66 -10.31 -20.71
CA LYS A 311 21.46 -11.76 -20.88
C LYS A 311 21.24 -12.21 -22.33
N ASN A 312 21.33 -11.32 -23.33
CA ASN A 312 21.18 -11.61 -24.76
C ASN A 312 20.04 -12.62 -25.06
N ARG A 313 18.83 -12.32 -24.57
CA ARG A 313 17.65 -13.18 -24.74
C ARG A 313 16.65 -12.53 -25.68
N VAL A 314 16.18 -13.30 -26.66
CA VAL A 314 15.11 -12.89 -27.59
C VAL A 314 14.02 -13.95 -27.60
N ASN A 315 12.77 -13.52 -27.50
CA ASN A 315 11.61 -14.40 -27.56
C ASN A 315 10.96 -14.27 -28.94
N VAL A 316 10.75 -15.40 -29.59
CA VAL A 316 9.85 -15.52 -30.75
C VAL A 316 8.52 -16.04 -30.22
N VAL A 317 7.50 -15.18 -30.21
CA VAL A 317 6.19 -15.45 -29.63
C VAL A 317 5.11 -15.48 -30.70
N PHE A 318 4.09 -16.30 -30.50
CA PHE A 318 2.94 -16.39 -31.37
C PHE A 318 1.63 -16.34 -30.58
N THR A 319 0.58 -15.88 -31.25
CA THR A 319 -0.79 -15.89 -30.76
C THR A 319 -1.64 -16.74 -31.69
N VAL A 320 -2.12 -17.87 -31.19
CA VAL A 320 -2.94 -18.84 -31.94
C VAL A 320 -4.35 -18.84 -31.37
N ALA A 321 -5.34 -18.71 -32.25
CA ALA A 321 -6.75 -18.85 -31.93
C ALA A 321 -7.32 -20.10 -32.60
N GLY A 322 -8.04 -20.93 -31.85
CA GLY A 322 -8.79 -22.07 -32.37
C GLY A 322 -10.29 -21.83 -32.22
N LYS A 323 -11.10 -22.24 -33.19
CA LYS A 323 -12.56 -22.25 -33.09
C LYS A 323 -13.14 -23.56 -33.63
N LEU A 324 -14.01 -24.21 -32.87
CA LEU A 324 -14.75 -25.39 -33.32
C LEU A 324 -16.23 -25.03 -33.44
N GLY A 325 -16.64 -24.61 -34.64
CA GLY A 325 -17.97 -24.04 -34.89
C GLY A 325 -18.24 -22.84 -33.98
N ASP A 326 -19.50 -22.71 -33.53
CA ASP A 326 -19.91 -21.73 -32.52
C ASP A 326 -19.75 -22.26 -31.08
N VAL A 327 -19.29 -23.50 -30.93
CA VAL A 327 -19.31 -24.23 -29.65
C VAL A 327 -18.09 -23.94 -28.80
N PHE A 328 -16.91 -23.87 -29.41
CA PHE A 328 -15.67 -23.71 -28.67
C PHE A 328 -14.78 -22.69 -29.35
N ALA A 329 -14.19 -21.79 -28.57
CA ALA A 329 -13.12 -20.92 -29.02
C ALA A 329 -12.01 -20.89 -27.97
N CYS A 330 -10.77 -20.90 -28.41
CA CYS A 330 -9.59 -20.78 -27.57
C CYS A 330 -8.64 -19.77 -28.20
N VAL A 331 -7.95 -18.98 -27.39
CA VAL A 331 -6.87 -18.09 -27.82
C VAL A 331 -5.71 -18.32 -26.86
N VAL A 332 -4.53 -18.59 -27.39
CA VAL A 332 -3.30 -18.78 -26.61
C VAL A 332 -2.31 -17.72 -27.07
N GLU A 333 -1.77 -16.97 -26.12
CA GLU A 333 -0.91 -15.81 -26.31
C GLU A 333 0.47 -16.03 -25.70
N GLY A 334 1.50 -15.47 -26.34
CA GLY A 334 2.87 -15.46 -25.80
C GLY A 334 3.59 -16.81 -25.78
N GLY A 335 2.98 -17.86 -26.37
CA GLY A 335 3.63 -19.15 -26.56
C GLY A 335 4.71 -19.02 -27.62
N GLY A 336 5.84 -19.71 -27.45
CA GLY A 336 6.96 -19.43 -28.32
C GLY A 336 8.23 -20.21 -28.03
N VAL A 337 9.33 -19.61 -28.48
CA VAL A 337 10.70 -20.08 -28.25
C VAL A 337 11.51 -18.92 -27.71
N SER A 338 12.16 -19.13 -26.58
CA SER A 338 13.17 -18.23 -26.03
C SER A 338 14.54 -18.68 -26.51
N ILE A 339 15.27 -17.77 -27.15
CA ILE A 339 16.63 -17.99 -27.64
C ILE A 339 17.55 -17.11 -26.81
N ARG A 340 18.53 -17.72 -26.14
CA ARG A 340 19.57 -17.03 -25.40
C ARG A 340 20.93 -17.33 -26.00
N TRP A 341 21.68 -16.30 -26.38
CA TRP A 341 23.07 -16.48 -26.81
C TRP A 341 23.99 -16.57 -25.59
N VAL A 342 24.92 -17.52 -25.62
CA VAL A 342 25.93 -17.73 -24.58
C VAL A 342 27.30 -17.49 -25.22
N ASP A 343 28.15 -16.70 -24.56
CA ASP A 343 29.46 -16.31 -25.10
C ASP A 343 30.33 -17.54 -25.35
N GLY A 344 30.84 -17.67 -26.59
CA GLY A 344 31.67 -18.80 -27.01
C GLY A 344 30.97 -20.16 -27.14
N GLY A 345 29.64 -20.23 -26.98
CA GLY A 345 28.84 -21.46 -27.05
C GLY A 345 27.71 -21.43 -28.08
N ASP A 346 27.00 -22.56 -28.19
CA ASP A 346 25.75 -22.67 -28.97
C ASP A 346 24.60 -21.90 -28.28
N PRO A 347 23.65 -21.34 -29.04
CA PRO A 347 22.48 -20.66 -28.45
C PRO A 347 21.62 -21.65 -27.65
N ASP A 348 21.26 -21.27 -26.42
CA ASP A 348 20.31 -21.99 -25.57
C ASP A 348 18.89 -21.69 -26.05
N VAL A 349 18.24 -22.69 -26.63
CA VAL A 349 16.90 -22.60 -27.19
C VAL A 349 15.92 -23.34 -26.27
N LYS A 350 15.06 -22.59 -25.60
CA LYS A 350 14.07 -23.14 -24.67
C LYS A 350 12.65 -22.84 -25.13
N PRO A 351 11.70 -23.78 -25.02
CA PRO A 351 10.29 -23.47 -25.22
C PRO A 351 9.85 -22.36 -24.26
N LYS A 352 9.16 -21.34 -24.78
CA LYS A 352 8.52 -20.31 -23.97
C LYS A 352 7.08 -20.74 -23.69
N ILE A 353 6.76 -20.87 -22.41
CA ILE A 353 5.40 -21.18 -21.95
C ILE A 353 4.49 -20.01 -22.35
N PRO A 354 3.27 -20.27 -22.87
CA PRO A 354 2.30 -19.22 -23.13
C PRO A 354 2.05 -18.34 -21.92
N SER A 355 2.08 -17.02 -22.12
CA SER A 355 1.82 -16.05 -21.06
C SER A 355 0.33 -15.90 -20.77
N GLY A 356 -0.54 -16.26 -21.71
CA GLY A 356 -1.98 -16.15 -21.59
C GLY A 356 -2.74 -17.21 -22.39
N ALA A 357 -3.90 -17.62 -21.88
CA ALA A 357 -4.85 -18.44 -22.61
C ALA A 357 -6.29 -18.07 -22.24
N GLY A 358 -7.11 -17.74 -23.23
CA GLY A 358 -8.55 -17.52 -23.09
C GLY A 358 -9.34 -18.66 -23.72
N LEU A 359 -10.39 -19.11 -23.05
CA LEU A 359 -11.27 -20.18 -23.52
C LEU A 359 -12.73 -19.75 -23.42
N ARG A 360 -13.53 -20.13 -24.41
CA ARG A 360 -14.98 -19.94 -24.44
C ARG A 360 -15.66 -21.23 -24.87
N LEU A 361 -16.69 -21.61 -24.13
CA LEU A 361 -17.55 -22.76 -24.42
C LEU A 361 -19.00 -22.28 -24.53
N LYS A 362 -19.69 -22.66 -25.60
CA LYS A 362 -21.09 -22.32 -25.86
C LYS A 362 -21.83 -23.54 -26.40
N THR A 363 -22.38 -24.35 -25.50
CA THR A 363 -23.30 -25.45 -25.82
C THR A 363 -24.69 -25.12 -25.28
N PRO A 364 -25.76 -25.81 -25.72
CA PRO A 364 -27.09 -25.64 -25.13
C PRO A 364 -27.15 -25.95 -23.63
N ALA A 365 -26.31 -26.87 -23.15
CA ALA A 365 -26.30 -27.30 -21.74
C ALA A 365 -25.28 -26.52 -20.88
N VAL A 366 -24.17 -26.06 -21.45
CA VAL A 366 -23.08 -25.39 -20.73
C VAL A 366 -22.58 -24.20 -21.55
N THR A 367 -22.58 -23.02 -20.95
CA THR A 367 -22.05 -21.80 -21.54
C THR A 367 -21.07 -21.12 -20.59
N GLY A 368 -20.01 -20.51 -21.09
CA GLY A 368 -19.04 -19.80 -20.24
C GLY A 368 -17.65 -19.75 -20.86
N GLY A 369 -16.64 -19.62 -20.02
CA GLY A 369 -15.26 -19.50 -20.44
C GLY A 369 -14.28 -19.39 -19.28
N GLY A 370 -13.03 -19.12 -19.61
CA GLY A 370 -11.98 -18.89 -18.64
C GLY A 370 -10.81 -18.14 -19.24
N TYR A 371 -9.96 -17.64 -18.37
CA TYR A 371 -8.72 -16.95 -18.67
C TYR A 371 -7.64 -17.51 -17.76
N LEU A 372 -6.47 -17.81 -18.31
CA LEU A 372 -5.28 -18.23 -17.57
C LEU A 372 -4.13 -17.32 -18.01
N ARG A 373 -3.32 -16.86 -17.06
CA ARG A 373 -2.06 -16.16 -17.30
C ARG A 373 -0.93 -16.85 -16.56
N TYR A 374 0.27 -16.72 -17.07
CA TYR A 374 1.50 -17.11 -16.38
C TYR A 374 2.44 -15.91 -16.30
N ASP A 375 2.84 -15.57 -15.07
CA ASP A 375 3.83 -14.54 -14.79
C ASP A 375 5.20 -15.22 -14.60
N GLU A 376 6.07 -15.08 -15.61
CA GLU A 376 7.40 -15.69 -15.63
C GLU A 376 8.33 -15.12 -14.56
N VAL A 377 8.11 -13.86 -14.13
CA VAL A 377 8.96 -13.21 -13.12
C VAL A 377 8.58 -13.68 -11.71
N LYS A 378 7.29 -13.87 -11.46
CA LYS A 378 6.78 -14.35 -10.17
C LYS A 378 6.65 -15.88 -10.09
N GLU A 379 6.88 -16.57 -11.20
CA GLU A 379 6.60 -18.01 -11.38
C GLU A 379 5.18 -18.39 -10.90
N GLU A 380 4.20 -17.58 -11.29
CA GLU A 380 2.84 -17.62 -10.78
C GLU A 380 1.82 -17.77 -11.91
N TYR A 381 0.95 -18.77 -11.83
CA TYR A 381 -0.23 -18.89 -12.66
C TYR A 381 -1.39 -18.11 -12.04
N GLY A 382 -2.13 -17.36 -12.86
CA GLY A 382 -3.37 -16.71 -12.45
C GLY A 382 -4.52 -17.12 -13.36
N GLY A 383 -5.62 -17.59 -12.79
CA GLY A 383 -6.72 -18.15 -13.54
C GLY A 383 -8.08 -17.62 -13.09
N VAL A 384 -8.97 -17.43 -14.05
CA VAL A 384 -10.40 -17.20 -13.86
C VAL A 384 -11.18 -18.18 -14.71
N PHE A 385 -12.24 -18.75 -14.16
CA PHE A 385 -13.09 -19.71 -14.84
C PHE A 385 -14.54 -19.48 -14.44
N GLN A 386 -15.44 -19.45 -15.41
CA GLN A 386 -16.87 -19.31 -15.17
C GLN A 386 -17.67 -20.16 -16.15
N LEU A 387 -18.55 -21.04 -15.63
CA LEU A 387 -19.48 -21.83 -16.42
C LEU A 387 -20.89 -21.72 -15.87
N SER A 388 -21.86 -21.48 -16.75
CA SER A 388 -23.29 -21.60 -16.52
C SER A 388 -23.79 -22.93 -17.06
N VAL A 389 -24.48 -23.71 -16.23
CA VAL A 389 -25.03 -25.03 -16.57
C VAL A 389 -26.56 -24.96 -16.59
N LEU A 390 -27.15 -25.26 -17.74
CA LEU A 390 -28.59 -25.29 -18.00
C LEU A 390 -29.34 -24.00 -17.62
N ASN A 391 -28.63 -22.87 -17.49
CA ASN A 391 -29.10 -21.62 -16.90
C ASN A 391 -29.68 -21.76 -15.49
N SER A 392 -29.42 -22.89 -14.80
CA SER A 392 -29.91 -23.19 -13.47
C SER A 392 -28.91 -22.80 -12.38
N PHE A 393 -27.61 -22.98 -12.65
CA PHE A 393 -26.56 -22.52 -11.75
C PHE A 393 -25.30 -22.15 -12.53
N SER A 394 -24.50 -21.25 -11.97
CA SER A 394 -23.20 -20.86 -12.52
C SER A 394 -22.09 -21.09 -11.51
N VAL A 395 -21.02 -21.75 -11.91
CA VAL A 395 -19.81 -21.98 -11.11
C VAL A 395 -18.74 -20.98 -11.55
N THR A 396 -18.09 -20.35 -10.58
CA THR A 396 -16.98 -19.42 -10.77
C THR A 396 -15.80 -19.89 -9.93
N ALA A 397 -14.59 -19.88 -10.49
CA ALA A 397 -13.35 -20.15 -9.79
C ALA A 397 -12.29 -19.13 -10.20
N ILE A 398 -11.62 -18.53 -9.24
CA ILE A 398 -10.60 -17.49 -9.44
C ILE A 398 -9.43 -17.85 -8.55
N GLY A 399 -8.21 -17.83 -9.06
CA GLY A 399 -7.07 -18.15 -8.21
C GLY A 399 -5.71 -17.79 -8.76
N LEU A 400 -4.75 -17.74 -7.86
CA LEU A 400 -3.32 -17.64 -8.13
C LEU A 400 -2.62 -18.88 -7.58
N LEU A 401 -1.63 -19.38 -8.31
CA LEU A 401 -0.87 -20.57 -7.99
C LEU A 401 0.61 -20.33 -8.36
N GLY A 402 1.45 -20.10 -7.35
CA GLY A 402 2.90 -20.10 -7.50
C GLY A 402 3.46 -21.51 -7.34
N THR A 403 4.44 -21.85 -8.16
CA THR A 403 5.04 -23.20 -8.17
C THR A 403 6.22 -23.32 -7.21
N GLU A 404 7.12 -22.32 -7.17
CA GLU A 404 8.35 -22.36 -6.38
C GLU A 404 8.67 -20.97 -5.76
N PRO A 405 8.56 -20.79 -4.43
CA PRO A 405 7.93 -21.70 -3.48
C PRO A 405 6.43 -21.83 -3.73
N PHE A 406 5.88 -23.02 -3.45
CA PHE A 406 4.44 -23.28 -3.62
C PHE A 406 3.61 -22.29 -2.80
N ASN A 407 2.68 -21.61 -3.46
CA ASN A 407 1.71 -20.74 -2.81
C ASN A 407 0.42 -20.70 -3.62
N MET A 408 -0.72 -20.55 -2.96
CA MET A 408 -2.01 -20.65 -3.65
C MET A 408 -3.05 -19.78 -2.98
N VAL A 409 -3.90 -19.13 -3.77
CA VAL A 409 -5.18 -18.57 -3.33
C VAL A 409 -6.24 -18.94 -4.34
N ILE A 410 -7.37 -19.46 -3.88
CA ILE A 410 -8.50 -19.84 -4.71
C ILE A 410 -9.80 -19.36 -4.07
N VAL A 411 -10.64 -18.77 -4.90
CA VAL A 411 -11.97 -18.28 -4.56
C VAL A 411 -12.95 -19.00 -5.48
N ILE A 412 -13.85 -19.79 -4.89
CA ILE A 412 -14.83 -20.59 -5.61
C ILE A 412 -16.21 -20.13 -5.21
N GLY A 413 -17.11 -19.97 -6.18
CA GLY A 413 -18.50 -19.60 -5.94
C GLY A 413 -19.45 -20.31 -6.89
N VAL A 414 -20.64 -20.62 -6.39
CA VAL A 414 -21.77 -21.11 -7.16
C VAL A 414 -22.92 -20.12 -6.99
N ARG A 415 -23.53 -19.68 -8.09
CA ARG A 415 -24.78 -18.92 -8.07
C ARG A 415 -25.95 -19.74 -8.59
N PHE A 416 -27.13 -19.55 -8.01
CA PHE A 416 -28.36 -20.26 -8.31
C PHE A 416 -29.36 -19.35 -9.04
N THR A 417 -29.94 -19.85 -10.14
CA THR A 417 -30.97 -19.16 -10.93
C THR A 417 -32.11 -20.14 -11.22
N PRO A 418 -33.29 -20.03 -10.58
CA PRO A 418 -33.69 -19.00 -9.62
C PRO A 418 -32.99 -19.17 -8.26
N ALA A 419 -32.98 -18.09 -7.47
CA ALA A 419 -32.42 -18.10 -6.11
C ALA A 419 -33.24 -19.00 -5.17
N ILE A 420 -32.58 -19.60 -4.18
CA ILE A 420 -33.21 -20.50 -3.21
C ILE A 420 -33.88 -19.68 -2.12
N VAL A 421 -35.18 -19.86 -1.88
CA VAL A 421 -35.92 -19.14 -0.83
C VAL A 421 -35.73 -19.85 0.52
N ILE A 422 -35.32 -19.12 1.56
CA ILE A 422 -34.99 -19.71 2.88
C ILE A 422 -35.89 -19.24 4.03
N GLY A 423 -36.78 -18.26 3.81
CA GLY A 423 -37.59 -17.69 4.88
C GLY A 423 -38.28 -16.37 4.47
N PRO A 424 -38.70 -15.51 5.42
CA PRO A 424 -39.59 -14.37 5.21
C PRO A 424 -38.98 -13.29 4.29
N GLY A 425 -39.06 -13.51 2.98
CA GLY A 425 -38.52 -12.62 1.95
C GLY A 425 -37.03 -12.76 1.66
N PHE A 426 -36.32 -13.67 2.34
CA PHE A 426 -34.89 -13.94 2.14
C PHE A 426 -34.64 -15.04 1.11
N THR A 427 -33.61 -14.83 0.30
CA THR A 427 -33.16 -15.76 -0.74
C THR A 427 -31.64 -15.95 -0.67
N ILE A 428 -31.15 -17.14 -0.97
CA ILE A 428 -29.73 -17.42 -1.21
C ILE A 428 -29.55 -17.55 -2.71
N SER A 429 -28.82 -16.61 -3.30
CA SER A 429 -28.49 -16.63 -4.73
C SER A 429 -27.08 -17.13 -4.99
N GLY A 430 -26.22 -17.24 -3.97
CA GLY A 430 -24.89 -17.83 -4.15
C GLY A 430 -24.24 -18.33 -2.87
N LEU A 431 -23.37 -19.32 -3.02
CA LEU A 431 -22.54 -19.91 -1.97
C LEU A 431 -21.13 -20.09 -2.51
N GLY A 432 -20.13 -19.86 -1.68
CA GLY A 432 -18.74 -19.95 -2.08
C GLY A 432 -17.79 -20.12 -0.90
N GLY A 433 -16.50 -20.14 -1.22
CA GLY A 433 -15.44 -20.21 -0.24
C GLY A 433 -14.13 -19.69 -0.79
N LEU A 434 -13.29 -19.23 0.12
CA LEU A 434 -11.94 -18.78 -0.11
C LEU A 434 -10.97 -19.71 0.61
N LEU A 435 -9.88 -20.08 -0.05
CA LEU A 435 -8.78 -20.84 0.53
C LEU A 435 -7.46 -20.22 0.05
N ALA A 436 -6.56 -19.90 0.96
CA ALA A 436 -5.20 -19.48 0.66
C ALA A 436 -4.19 -20.28 1.49
N ILE A 437 -3.12 -20.74 0.84
CA ILE A 437 -2.02 -21.53 1.41
C ILE A 437 -0.70 -20.87 1.05
N ASN A 438 0.18 -20.73 2.04
CA ASN A 438 1.42 -19.93 1.96
C ASN A 438 1.15 -18.49 1.50
N ARG A 439 0.00 -17.97 1.93
CA ARG A 439 -0.47 -16.60 1.69
C ARG A 439 -1.21 -16.12 2.92
N SER A 440 -1.11 -14.83 3.20
CA SER A 440 -1.81 -14.19 4.32
C SER A 440 -2.73 -13.10 3.83
N LEU A 441 -3.75 -12.76 4.62
CA LEU A 441 -4.61 -11.63 4.32
C LEU A 441 -3.92 -10.30 4.68
N ASP A 442 -3.82 -9.38 3.72
CA ASP A 442 -3.43 -7.99 3.97
C ASP A 442 -4.67 -7.14 4.29
N SER A 443 -4.79 -6.81 5.58
CA SER A 443 -5.88 -6.03 6.12
C SER A 443 -5.84 -4.56 5.68
N ALA A 444 -4.65 -3.99 5.45
CA ALA A 444 -4.51 -2.61 5.00
C ALA A 444 -4.92 -2.48 3.52
N ALA A 445 -4.45 -3.41 2.68
CA ALA A 445 -4.84 -3.45 1.27
C ALA A 445 -6.36 -3.58 1.08
N LEU A 446 -7.04 -4.37 1.93
CA LEU A 446 -8.51 -4.43 1.94
C LEU A 446 -9.14 -3.12 2.38
N ARG A 447 -8.70 -2.55 3.50
CA ARG A 447 -9.22 -1.27 4.05
C ARG A 447 -9.13 -0.14 3.02
N ASP A 448 -8.02 -0.04 2.30
CA ASP A 448 -7.80 1.00 1.31
C ASP A 448 -8.64 0.80 0.04
N GLY A 449 -8.89 -0.46 -0.34
CA GLY A 449 -9.68 -0.82 -1.52
C GLY A 449 -11.20 -0.87 -1.31
N LEU A 450 -11.70 -0.70 -0.08
CA LEU A 450 -13.15 -0.72 0.23
C LEU A 450 -13.96 0.28 -0.62
N LYS A 451 -13.41 1.49 -0.81
CA LYS A 451 -14.04 2.54 -1.61
C LYS A 451 -14.08 2.22 -3.11
N ASP A 452 -13.15 1.40 -3.58
CA ASP A 452 -12.99 1.07 -5.00
C ASP A 452 -13.85 -0.13 -5.42
N GLY A 453 -14.52 -0.79 -4.46
CA GLY A 453 -15.37 -1.94 -4.72
C GLY A 453 -14.64 -3.28 -4.68
N VAL A 454 -13.49 -3.34 -3.99
CA VAL A 454 -12.60 -4.50 -4.02
C VAL A 454 -13.24 -5.73 -3.37
N VAL A 455 -14.08 -5.55 -2.35
CA VAL A 455 -14.72 -6.66 -1.63
C VAL A 455 -15.73 -7.34 -2.55
N GLY A 456 -16.52 -6.58 -3.29
CA GLY A 456 -17.46 -7.13 -4.26
C GLY A 456 -16.79 -7.89 -5.40
N GLN A 457 -15.63 -7.41 -5.87
CA GLN A 457 -14.84 -8.10 -6.90
C GLN A 457 -14.23 -9.41 -6.39
N LEU A 458 -13.88 -9.46 -5.10
CA LEU A 458 -13.32 -10.65 -4.45
C LEU A 458 -14.39 -11.71 -4.19
N LEU A 459 -15.52 -11.34 -3.57
CA LEU A 459 -16.52 -12.31 -3.12
C LEU A 459 -17.30 -12.93 -4.30
N PHE A 460 -17.92 -12.09 -5.13
CA PHE A 460 -18.86 -12.50 -6.16
C PHE A 460 -18.87 -11.48 -7.32
N PRO A 461 -17.84 -11.48 -8.18
CA PRO A 461 -17.74 -10.56 -9.33
C PRO A 461 -18.89 -10.78 -10.34
N ALA A 462 -19.29 -9.71 -11.04
CA ALA A 462 -20.39 -9.76 -12.02
C ALA A 462 -19.94 -10.45 -13.33
N ASP A 463 -18.82 -10.00 -13.90
CA ASP A 463 -18.18 -10.62 -15.08
C ASP A 463 -16.71 -10.91 -14.77
N PRO A 464 -16.41 -12.07 -14.16
CA PRO A 464 -15.05 -12.40 -13.74
C PRO A 464 -14.11 -12.59 -14.93
N VAL A 465 -14.60 -13.11 -16.06
CA VAL A 465 -13.74 -13.44 -17.22
C VAL A 465 -13.27 -12.17 -17.91
N ALA A 466 -14.15 -11.17 -18.09
CA ALA A 466 -13.76 -9.89 -18.68
C ALA A 466 -12.84 -9.06 -17.77
N ALA A 467 -13.04 -9.14 -16.44
CA ALA A 467 -12.25 -8.42 -15.45
C ALA A 467 -11.06 -9.24 -14.90
N ALA A 468 -10.68 -10.33 -15.56
CA ALA A 468 -9.72 -11.29 -15.01
C ALA A 468 -8.35 -10.68 -14.65
N PRO A 469 -7.71 -9.83 -15.49
CA PRO A 469 -6.42 -9.23 -15.13
C PRO A 469 -6.49 -8.40 -13.85
N ASP A 470 -7.52 -7.57 -13.70
CA ASP A 470 -7.70 -6.70 -12.53
C ASP A 470 -8.00 -7.51 -11.26
N ILE A 471 -8.89 -8.52 -11.36
CA ILE A 471 -9.22 -9.38 -10.23
C ILE A 471 -7.97 -10.15 -9.77
N LEU A 472 -7.19 -10.72 -10.70
CA LEU A 472 -5.97 -11.47 -10.35
C LEU A 472 -4.90 -10.56 -9.72
N ASN A 473 -4.76 -9.33 -10.20
CA ASN A 473 -3.84 -8.35 -9.60
C ASN A 473 -4.27 -7.93 -8.20
N ASN A 474 -5.57 -7.68 -8.00
CA ASN A 474 -6.12 -7.35 -6.68
C ASN A 474 -6.02 -8.54 -5.71
N LEU A 475 -6.27 -9.76 -6.18
CA LEU A 475 -6.14 -10.97 -5.38
C LEU A 475 -4.70 -11.16 -4.89
N GLY A 476 -3.70 -10.88 -5.73
CA GLY A 476 -2.29 -10.94 -5.35
C GLY A 476 -1.88 -9.85 -4.34
N LYS A 477 -2.51 -8.67 -4.39
CA LYS A 477 -2.31 -7.59 -3.41
C LYS A 477 -2.97 -7.88 -2.06
N ILE A 478 -4.18 -8.45 -2.06
CA ILE A 478 -4.93 -8.76 -0.84
C ILE A 478 -4.40 -10.01 -0.15
N PHE A 479 -3.92 -10.98 -0.92
CA PHE A 479 -3.35 -12.23 -0.41
C PHE A 479 -1.88 -12.36 -0.82
N PRO A 480 -0.98 -11.52 -0.27
CA PRO A 480 0.45 -11.63 -0.53
C PRO A 480 1.01 -12.98 -0.05
N VAL A 481 2.09 -13.40 -0.70
CA VAL A 481 2.83 -14.62 -0.33
C VAL A 481 3.43 -14.46 1.07
N ARG A 482 3.14 -15.42 1.95
CA ARG A 482 3.69 -15.49 3.31
C ARG A 482 3.84 -16.96 3.68
N ASP A 483 5.07 -17.38 3.94
CA ASP A 483 5.36 -18.76 4.34
C ASP A 483 4.60 -19.14 5.63
N GLY A 484 4.00 -20.34 5.64
CA GLY A 484 3.13 -20.80 6.72
C GLY A 484 1.79 -20.05 6.86
N GLY A 485 1.49 -19.09 5.97
CA GLY A 485 0.21 -18.38 5.94
C GLY A 485 -0.94 -19.29 5.50
N PHE A 486 -2.05 -19.24 6.21
CA PHE A 486 -3.24 -20.01 5.88
C PHE A 486 -4.49 -19.16 6.06
N VAL A 487 -5.34 -19.10 5.03
CA VAL A 487 -6.59 -18.35 5.07
C VAL A 487 -7.73 -19.23 4.57
N ILE A 488 -8.83 -19.27 5.30
CA ILE A 488 -10.03 -19.99 4.87
C ILE A 488 -11.27 -19.19 5.22
N GLY A 489 -12.27 -19.16 4.34
CA GLY A 489 -13.52 -18.48 4.68
C GLY A 489 -14.70 -18.84 3.81
N PRO A 490 -15.87 -19.19 4.38
CA PRO A 490 -17.10 -19.30 3.61
C PRO A 490 -17.59 -17.95 3.10
N MET A 491 -18.32 -17.97 2.00
CA MET A 491 -18.95 -16.81 1.38
C MET A 491 -20.39 -17.12 0.98
N ALA A 492 -21.28 -16.14 1.04
CA ALA A 492 -22.67 -16.28 0.62
C ALA A 492 -23.20 -14.99 -0.03
N GLU A 493 -24.09 -15.15 -1.00
CA GLU A 493 -24.88 -14.07 -1.58
C GLU A 493 -26.35 -14.25 -1.18
N ILE A 494 -26.87 -13.29 -0.44
CA ILE A 494 -28.20 -13.29 0.17
C ILE A 494 -29.00 -12.12 -0.40
N GLY A 495 -30.19 -12.38 -0.90
CA GLY A 495 -31.16 -11.36 -1.31
C GLY A 495 -32.29 -11.21 -0.31
N TRP A 496 -32.87 -10.01 -0.20
CA TRP A 496 -34.09 -9.74 0.57
C TRP A 496 -35.11 -8.91 -0.23
N GLY A 497 -36.39 -9.14 0.03
CA GLY A 497 -37.52 -8.48 -0.65
C GLY A 497 -38.24 -9.36 -1.69
N SER A 498 -38.14 -10.69 -1.57
CA SER A 498 -38.80 -11.67 -2.46
C SER A 498 -38.69 -11.33 -3.95
N GLN A 499 -39.82 -11.20 -4.68
CA GLN A 499 -39.83 -10.87 -6.11
C GLN A 499 -39.38 -9.44 -6.41
N ALA A 500 -39.51 -8.51 -5.47
CA ALA A 500 -39.05 -7.14 -5.64
C ALA A 500 -37.53 -7.02 -5.49
N GLY A 501 -36.89 -7.87 -4.69
CA GLY A 501 -35.43 -7.98 -4.59
C GLY A 501 -34.75 -6.64 -4.27
N PHE A 502 -35.16 -5.98 -3.19
CA PHE A 502 -34.67 -4.66 -2.80
C PHE A 502 -33.22 -4.66 -2.32
N VAL A 503 -32.77 -5.75 -1.69
CA VAL A 503 -31.43 -5.83 -1.08
C VAL A 503 -30.70 -7.05 -1.61
N VAL A 504 -29.43 -6.88 -1.97
CA VAL A 504 -28.49 -7.95 -2.27
C VAL A 504 -27.25 -7.74 -1.40
N ALA A 505 -26.95 -8.71 -0.55
CA ALA A 505 -25.78 -8.72 0.33
C ALA A 505 -24.85 -9.88 -0.05
N GLN A 506 -23.59 -9.58 -0.31
CA GLN A 506 -22.50 -10.54 -0.49
C GLN A 506 -21.67 -10.51 0.79
N LEU A 507 -21.54 -11.63 1.48
CA LEU A 507 -20.87 -11.73 2.76
C LEU A 507 -19.77 -12.80 2.69
N GLY A 508 -18.64 -12.55 3.32
CA GLY A 508 -17.55 -13.50 3.51
C GLY A 508 -17.06 -13.47 4.96
N LEU A 509 -16.87 -14.62 5.56
CA LEU A 509 -16.26 -14.74 6.89
C LEU A 509 -14.93 -15.45 6.73
N VAL A 510 -13.83 -14.79 7.00
CA VAL A 510 -12.48 -15.25 6.68
C VAL A 510 -11.67 -15.40 7.96
N ILE A 511 -11.01 -16.53 8.14
CA ILE A 511 -10.07 -16.78 9.23
C ILE A 511 -8.68 -16.82 8.62
N SER A 512 -7.74 -16.06 9.17
CA SER A 512 -6.34 -16.04 8.76
C SER A 512 -5.44 -16.50 9.92
N LEU A 513 -4.42 -17.28 9.59
CA LEU A 513 -3.35 -17.82 10.43
C LEU A 513 -1.99 -17.54 9.75
N PRO A 514 -0.84 -17.51 10.46
CA PRO A 514 -0.61 -17.90 11.86
C PRO A 514 -1.06 -16.86 12.90
N ASP A 515 -1.17 -15.59 12.53
CA ASP A 515 -1.67 -14.52 13.40
C ASP A 515 -3.21 -14.59 13.39
N PRO A 516 -3.86 -15.14 14.44
CA PRO A 516 -5.27 -15.48 14.37
C PRO A 516 -6.11 -14.21 14.26
N LYS A 517 -6.76 -14.04 13.11
CA LYS A 517 -7.72 -12.95 12.89
C LYS A 517 -8.97 -13.45 12.18
N LEU A 518 -10.12 -12.97 12.66
CA LEU A 518 -11.43 -13.20 12.05
C LEU A 518 -11.83 -11.93 11.30
N VAL A 519 -12.02 -12.05 9.99
CA VAL A 519 -12.31 -10.92 9.10
C VAL A 519 -13.68 -11.14 8.45
N LEU A 520 -14.60 -10.21 8.69
CA LEU A 520 -15.89 -10.14 8.04
C LEU A 520 -15.78 -9.22 6.82
N LEU A 521 -16.09 -9.73 5.64
CA LEU A 521 -16.16 -8.96 4.41
C LEU A 521 -17.62 -8.86 3.98
N GLY A 522 -18.05 -7.69 3.53
CA GLY A 522 -19.41 -7.53 3.03
C GLY A 522 -19.53 -6.49 1.93
N LYS A 523 -20.43 -6.74 1.00
CA LYS A 523 -20.95 -5.76 0.05
C LYS A 523 -22.46 -5.81 0.09
N VAL A 524 -23.09 -4.65 0.22
CA VAL A 524 -24.54 -4.51 0.28
C VAL A 524 -24.97 -3.53 -0.80
N VAL A 525 -25.96 -3.95 -1.60
CA VAL A 525 -26.62 -3.13 -2.61
C VAL A 525 -28.10 -3.06 -2.26
N ILE A 526 -28.62 -1.85 -2.09
CA ILE A 526 -30.02 -1.55 -1.88
C ILE A 526 -30.54 -0.78 -3.09
N GLY A 527 -31.46 -1.39 -3.84
CA GLY A 527 -32.01 -0.85 -5.07
C GLY A 527 -33.52 -0.74 -5.02
N VAL A 528 -34.08 0.42 -5.40
CA VAL A 528 -35.53 0.64 -5.53
C VAL A 528 -35.82 1.11 -6.97
N PRO A 529 -36.71 0.46 -7.74
CA PRO A 529 -37.68 -0.57 -7.32
C PRO A 529 -37.09 -1.97 -7.06
N SER A 530 -35.84 -2.24 -7.51
CA SER A 530 -35.14 -3.50 -7.25
C SER A 530 -33.62 -3.33 -7.39
N ALA A 531 -32.83 -4.07 -6.60
CA ALA A 531 -31.38 -4.16 -6.74
C ALA A 531 -30.93 -5.08 -7.89
N LYS A 532 -31.84 -5.78 -8.57
CA LYS A 532 -31.53 -6.69 -9.69
C LYS A 532 -31.75 -6.08 -11.07
N VAL A 533 -32.35 -4.89 -11.14
CA VAL A 533 -32.62 -4.16 -12.39
C VAL A 533 -31.44 -3.26 -12.71
N ASP A 534 -31.30 -2.85 -13.97
CA ASP A 534 -30.26 -1.92 -14.44
C ASP A 534 -30.13 -0.69 -13.53
N GLU A 535 -28.89 -0.27 -13.28
CA GLU A 535 -28.54 0.83 -12.38
C GLU A 535 -29.21 2.15 -12.79
N SER A 536 -29.40 2.37 -14.09
CA SER A 536 -30.04 3.57 -14.64
C SER A 536 -31.53 3.70 -14.32
N LEU A 537 -32.19 2.59 -13.96
CA LEU A 537 -33.61 2.54 -13.64
C LEU A 537 -33.90 2.65 -12.14
N ARG A 538 -32.85 2.71 -11.30
CA ARG A 538 -32.98 2.77 -9.84
C ARG A 538 -33.17 4.21 -9.37
N VAL A 539 -34.23 4.44 -8.60
CA VAL A 539 -34.47 5.71 -7.91
C VAL A 539 -33.61 5.80 -6.65
N VAL A 540 -33.44 4.69 -5.94
CA VAL A 540 -32.52 4.57 -4.82
C VAL A 540 -31.54 3.46 -5.16
N ASP A 541 -30.26 3.74 -5.07
CA ASP A 541 -29.16 2.81 -5.30
C ASP A 541 -28.07 3.06 -4.25
N LEU A 542 -28.19 2.44 -3.09
CA LEU A 542 -27.18 2.53 -2.04
C LEU A 542 -26.25 1.33 -2.13
N ARG A 543 -24.96 1.60 -2.18
CA ARG A 543 -23.89 0.60 -2.25
C ARG A 543 -22.91 0.86 -1.14
N ALA A 544 -22.77 -0.13 -0.28
CA ALA A 544 -21.83 -0.12 0.83
C ALA A 544 -20.92 -1.34 0.73
N GLU A 545 -19.62 -1.16 0.95
CA GLU A 545 -18.70 -2.25 1.26
C GLU A 545 -18.25 -2.14 2.70
N LEU A 546 -18.05 -3.27 3.36
CA LEU A 546 -17.63 -3.31 4.75
C LEU A 546 -16.53 -4.35 4.97
N MET A 547 -15.69 -4.04 5.96
CA MET A 547 -14.69 -4.93 6.51
C MET A 547 -14.75 -4.82 8.03
N GLY A 548 -15.02 -5.95 8.69
CA GLY A 548 -14.82 -6.14 10.11
C GLY A 548 -13.59 -7.00 10.36
N GLU A 549 -12.83 -6.73 11.41
CA GLU A 549 -11.67 -7.51 11.81
C GLU A 549 -11.65 -7.66 13.33
N ILE A 550 -11.43 -8.88 13.80
CA ILE A 550 -11.27 -9.23 15.21
C ILE A 550 -9.92 -9.92 15.35
N THR A 551 -9.04 -9.32 16.14
CA THR A 551 -7.73 -9.85 16.50
C THR A 551 -7.65 -10.05 18.02
N PRO A 552 -6.58 -10.65 18.57
CA PRO A 552 -6.39 -10.72 20.01
C PRO A 552 -6.26 -9.36 20.70
N ASP A 553 -5.98 -8.28 19.95
CA ASP A 553 -5.69 -6.94 20.49
C ASP A 553 -6.79 -5.91 20.23
N TYR A 554 -7.58 -6.07 19.16
CA TYR A 554 -8.61 -5.11 18.78
C TYR A 554 -9.75 -5.68 17.93
N PHE A 555 -10.86 -4.96 17.97
CA PHE A 555 -12.00 -5.02 17.05
C PHE A 555 -11.99 -3.79 16.15
N PHE A 556 -12.18 -4.01 14.87
CA PHE A 556 -12.31 -2.96 13.86
C PHE A 556 -13.50 -3.25 12.95
N LEU A 557 -14.25 -2.23 12.60
CA LEU A 557 -15.29 -2.29 11.57
C LEU A 557 -15.22 -1.00 10.76
N LYS A 558 -15.14 -1.10 9.43
CA LYS A 558 -15.27 0.02 8.51
C LYS A 558 -16.32 -0.30 7.45
N VAL A 559 -17.17 0.66 7.16
CA VAL A 559 -18.19 0.62 6.11
C VAL A 559 -17.95 1.83 5.21
N SER A 560 -17.82 1.63 3.91
CA SER A 560 -17.62 2.69 2.93
C SER A 560 -18.77 2.72 1.94
N LEU A 561 -19.40 3.89 1.80
CA LEU A 561 -20.42 4.16 0.78
C LEU A 561 -19.74 4.67 -0.48
N ALA A 562 -19.71 3.84 -1.52
CA ALA A 562 -19.12 4.17 -2.81
C ALA A 562 -20.17 4.11 -3.92
N LYS A 563 -20.23 5.13 -4.78
CA LYS A 563 -21.15 5.19 -5.93
C LYS A 563 -22.63 5.09 -5.55
N SER A 564 -23.01 5.52 -4.34
CA SER A 564 -24.40 5.50 -3.88
C SER A 564 -25.17 6.70 -4.44
N LYS A 565 -26.43 6.49 -4.83
CA LYS A 565 -27.31 7.52 -5.38
C LYS A 565 -28.71 7.43 -4.80
N VAL A 566 -29.26 8.57 -4.41
CA VAL A 566 -30.68 8.72 -4.07
C VAL A 566 -31.25 9.78 -4.99
N PHE A 567 -32.06 9.35 -5.95
CA PHE A 567 -32.59 10.16 -7.04
C PHE A 567 -31.48 10.80 -7.89
N LYS A 568 -31.12 12.06 -7.62
CA LYS A 568 -30.02 12.79 -8.27
C LYS A 568 -28.92 13.23 -7.30
N LEU A 569 -29.02 12.79 -6.05
CA LEU A 569 -28.07 13.06 -4.99
C LEU A 569 -27.06 11.92 -4.94
N GLU A 570 -25.81 12.23 -5.19
CA GLU A 570 -24.71 11.29 -4.96
C GLU A 570 -24.37 11.33 -3.47
N ILE A 571 -24.32 10.14 -2.85
CA ILE A 571 -24.03 9.96 -1.44
C ILE A 571 -22.71 9.21 -1.32
N THR A 572 -21.83 9.72 -0.47
CA THR A 572 -20.54 9.10 -0.16
C THR A 572 -20.24 9.18 1.32
N GLY A 573 -19.31 8.37 1.82
CA GLY A 573 -18.75 8.53 3.15
C GLY A 573 -18.44 7.22 3.85
N ASP A 574 -17.64 7.31 4.91
CA ASP A 574 -17.21 6.16 5.68
C ASP A 574 -17.78 6.16 7.11
N ILE A 575 -18.00 4.97 7.65
CA ILE A 575 -18.33 4.72 9.05
C ILE A 575 -17.27 3.79 9.60
N CYS A 576 -16.74 4.08 10.79
CA CYS A 576 -15.75 3.27 11.47
C CYS A 576 -16.12 3.07 12.95
N ILE A 577 -15.88 1.86 13.45
CA ILE A 577 -15.84 1.52 14.86
C ILE A 577 -14.49 0.85 15.11
N PHE A 578 -13.75 1.31 16.11
CA PHE A 578 -12.48 0.74 16.52
C PHE A 578 -12.43 0.63 18.04
N ILE A 579 -12.12 -0.57 18.53
CA ILE A 579 -12.01 -0.88 19.96
C ILE A 579 -10.72 -1.66 20.14
N GLN A 580 -9.75 -1.10 20.85
CA GLN A 580 -8.49 -1.74 21.17
C GLN A 580 -8.47 -2.06 22.65
N TRP A 581 -8.15 -3.30 22.99
CA TRP A 581 -7.99 -3.78 24.37
C TRP A 581 -6.58 -4.30 24.66
N GLY A 582 -5.78 -4.61 23.63
CA GLY A 582 -4.34 -4.87 23.75
C GLY A 582 -3.52 -3.57 23.70
N GLY A 583 -2.47 -3.43 24.51
CA GLY A 583 -1.66 -2.21 24.57
C GLY A 583 -2.38 -1.05 25.28
N GLU A 584 -2.29 0.19 24.77
CA GLU A 584 -2.77 1.40 25.48
C GLU A 584 -4.29 1.58 25.57
N GLY A 585 -5.10 0.71 24.95
CA GLY A 585 -6.56 0.76 25.04
C GLY A 585 -7.18 1.97 24.32
N ALA A 586 -8.02 1.76 23.31
CA ALA A 586 -8.61 2.86 22.55
C ALA A 586 -10.06 2.56 22.16
N PHE A 587 -10.92 3.57 22.20
CA PHE A 587 -12.29 3.47 21.71
C PHE A 587 -12.60 4.61 20.76
N VAL A 588 -13.09 4.28 19.57
CA VAL A 588 -13.42 5.24 18.52
C VAL A 588 -14.66 4.80 17.77
N ILE A 589 -15.62 5.72 17.61
CA ILE A 589 -16.70 5.64 16.64
C ILE A 589 -16.60 6.89 15.77
N SER A 590 -16.54 6.73 14.46
CA SER A 590 -16.50 7.86 13.53
C SER A 590 -17.44 7.62 12.35
N VAL A 591 -18.15 8.67 11.96
CA VAL A 591 -18.94 8.75 10.74
C VAL A 591 -18.41 9.95 9.98
N GLY A 592 -17.78 9.71 8.84
CA GLY A 592 -17.17 10.77 8.03
C GLY A 592 -15.79 11.22 8.50
N GLY A 593 -15.11 10.55 9.43
CA GLY A 593 -13.74 10.89 9.87
C GLY A 593 -13.67 11.80 11.11
N PHE A 594 -12.53 12.44 11.32
CA PHE A 594 -12.16 13.15 12.55
C PHE A 594 -11.99 14.66 12.36
N PHE A 595 -11.85 15.40 13.45
CA PHE A 595 -11.50 16.81 13.44
C PHE A 595 -10.13 17.05 12.74
N PRO A 596 -9.99 18.10 11.90
CA PRO A 596 -8.72 18.38 11.23
C PRO A 596 -7.56 18.64 12.21
N GLY A 597 -6.57 17.73 12.21
CA GLY A 597 -5.43 17.76 13.14
C GLY A 597 -5.56 16.82 14.34
N TYR A 598 -6.65 16.07 14.45
CA TYR A 598 -6.74 14.96 15.41
C TYR A 598 -5.97 13.74 14.90
N GLU A 599 -5.08 13.18 15.73
CA GLU A 599 -4.34 11.96 15.42
C GLU A 599 -5.14 10.71 15.80
N ALA A 600 -5.86 10.14 14.83
CA ALA A 600 -6.59 8.89 15.04
C ALA A 600 -5.66 7.66 15.05
N PRO A 601 -6.05 6.54 15.69
CA PRO A 601 -5.32 5.29 15.61
C PRO A 601 -5.00 4.90 14.16
N LYS A 602 -3.73 4.62 13.88
CA LYS A 602 -3.21 4.37 12.52
C LYS A 602 -3.94 3.24 11.79
N GLN A 603 -4.51 2.30 12.53
CA GLN A 603 -5.27 1.16 12.03
C GLN A 603 -6.54 1.56 11.27
N ILE A 604 -7.15 2.70 11.61
CA ILE A 604 -8.39 3.19 10.99
C ILE A 604 -8.15 3.65 9.53
N GLY A 605 -6.95 4.19 9.27
CA GLY A 605 -6.60 4.79 8.00
C GLY A 605 -7.40 6.06 7.69
N GLU A 606 -7.29 6.54 6.45
CA GLU A 606 -8.03 7.71 5.98
C GLU A 606 -9.54 7.42 5.90
N MET A 607 -10.35 8.43 6.22
CA MET A 607 -11.81 8.35 6.17
C MET A 607 -12.40 9.45 5.30
N GLN A 608 -13.31 9.07 4.41
CA GLN A 608 -14.05 10.02 3.58
C GLN A 608 -15.23 10.62 4.36
N ARG A 609 -15.36 11.95 4.29
CA ARG A 609 -16.51 12.70 4.85
C ARG A 609 -17.82 12.16 4.32
N VAL A 610 -18.86 12.13 5.16
CA VAL A 610 -20.22 11.85 4.68
C VAL A 610 -20.65 13.04 3.84
N GLY A 611 -20.87 12.78 2.56
CA GLY A 611 -21.06 13.80 1.55
C GLY A 611 -22.34 13.57 0.77
N VAL A 612 -23.08 14.65 0.52
CA VAL A 612 -24.15 14.70 -0.46
C VAL A 612 -23.77 15.69 -1.54
N LYS A 613 -23.67 15.23 -2.78
CA LYS A 613 -23.44 16.08 -3.95
C LYS A 613 -24.69 16.14 -4.80
N PHE A 614 -25.17 17.34 -5.04
CA PHE A 614 -26.27 17.64 -5.94
C PHE A 614 -25.75 18.37 -7.17
N ALA A 615 -25.83 17.69 -8.32
CA ALA A 615 -25.58 18.28 -9.63
C ALA A 615 -26.93 18.43 -10.35
N PRO A 616 -27.53 19.64 -10.39
CA PRO A 616 -28.72 19.88 -11.20
C PRO A 616 -28.45 19.61 -12.70
N PRO A 617 -29.48 19.52 -13.55
CA PRO A 617 -29.32 19.27 -14.99
C PRO A 617 -28.45 20.30 -15.73
N VAL A 618 -28.21 21.45 -15.10
CA VAL A 618 -27.29 22.47 -15.58
C VAL A 618 -25.86 22.10 -15.19
N LYS A 619 -24.99 21.88 -16.19
CA LYS A 619 -23.59 21.46 -15.98
C LYS A 619 -22.74 22.50 -15.26
N TRP A 620 -23.18 23.76 -15.23
CA TRP A 620 -22.45 24.87 -14.64
C TRP A 620 -22.64 25.00 -13.12
N LEU A 621 -23.54 24.27 -12.45
CA LEU A 621 -23.78 24.41 -11.01
C LEU A 621 -23.57 23.09 -10.28
N SER A 622 -22.85 23.14 -9.16
CA SER A 622 -22.65 22.00 -8.26
C SER A 622 -22.79 22.47 -6.81
N VAL A 623 -23.62 21.76 -6.04
CA VAL A 623 -23.75 21.96 -4.58
C VAL A 623 -23.28 20.71 -3.89
N SER A 624 -22.38 20.83 -2.93
CA SER A 624 -21.94 19.72 -2.08
C SER A 624 -22.01 20.09 -0.62
N VAL A 625 -22.48 19.15 0.18
CA VAL A 625 -22.50 19.22 1.64
C VAL A 625 -21.71 18.03 2.15
N GLN A 626 -20.76 18.28 3.04
CA GLN A 626 -19.95 17.28 3.72
C GLN A 626 -20.12 17.44 5.23
N ALA A 627 -20.14 16.34 5.96
CA ALA A 627 -20.21 16.33 7.41
C ALA A 627 -19.42 15.15 8.00
N TYR A 628 -19.03 15.29 9.26
CA TYR A 628 -18.50 14.20 10.07
C TYR A 628 -18.89 14.36 11.53
N VAL A 629 -18.87 13.23 12.24
CA VAL A 629 -18.95 13.14 13.69
C VAL A 629 -18.03 12.02 14.15
N ALA A 630 -17.24 12.26 15.19
CA ALA A 630 -16.43 11.25 15.84
C ALA A 630 -16.59 11.34 17.35
N ILE A 631 -16.60 10.17 18.00
CA ILE A 631 -16.65 10.00 19.44
C ILE A 631 -15.46 9.12 19.79
N THR A 632 -14.58 9.62 20.64
CA THR A 632 -13.43 8.88 21.16
C THR A 632 -13.57 8.73 22.68
N THR A 633 -12.62 8.08 23.33
CA THR A 633 -12.57 7.95 24.79
C THR A 633 -12.68 9.31 25.50
N ASN A 634 -12.06 10.36 24.95
CA ASN A 634 -11.89 11.66 25.59
C ASN A 634 -12.49 12.83 24.79
N THR A 635 -12.89 12.64 23.53
CA THR A 635 -13.40 13.73 22.67
C THR A 635 -14.71 13.41 21.97
N VAL A 636 -15.50 14.46 21.74
CA VAL A 636 -16.60 14.49 20.79
C VAL A 636 -16.26 15.53 19.73
N GLN A 637 -16.26 15.10 18.49
CA GLN A 637 -15.82 15.89 17.34
C GLN A 637 -16.96 15.91 16.32
N PHE A 638 -17.21 17.05 15.70
CA PHE A 638 -18.12 17.13 14.58
C PHE A 638 -17.83 18.35 13.73
N GLY A 639 -18.17 18.27 12.47
CA GLY A 639 -18.02 19.40 11.58
C GLY A 639 -18.68 19.14 10.24
N GLY A 640 -18.65 20.16 9.40
CA GLY A 640 -19.17 20.07 8.05
C GLY A 640 -18.75 21.22 7.18
N ARG A 641 -18.84 20.99 5.87
CA ARG A 641 -18.54 21.96 4.82
C ARG A 641 -19.66 21.98 3.81
N VAL A 642 -20.23 23.16 3.57
CA VAL A 642 -21.13 23.41 2.45
C VAL A 642 -20.33 24.16 1.40
N SER A 643 -20.39 23.72 0.15
CA SER A 643 -19.76 24.42 -0.97
C SER A 643 -20.69 24.49 -2.18
N ILE A 644 -20.71 25.65 -2.82
CA ILE A 644 -21.46 25.95 -4.03
C ILE A 644 -20.45 26.39 -5.09
N VAL A 645 -20.43 25.71 -6.22
CA VAL A 645 -19.52 26.00 -7.33
C VAL A 645 -20.35 26.26 -8.58
N ALA A 646 -20.16 27.43 -9.19
CA ALA A 646 -20.72 27.82 -10.47
C ALA A 646 -19.58 27.97 -11.50
N ASP A 647 -19.51 27.10 -12.51
CA ASP A 647 -18.47 27.05 -13.54
C ASP A 647 -19.06 27.27 -14.94
N LEU A 648 -18.73 28.41 -15.56
CA LEU A 648 -19.20 28.86 -16.87
C LEU A 648 -18.09 28.76 -17.94
N GLU A 649 -17.10 27.87 -17.78
CA GLU A 649 -15.95 27.64 -18.68
C GLU A 649 -14.93 28.79 -18.70
N VAL A 650 -15.39 30.04 -18.89
CA VAL A 650 -14.56 31.26 -18.91
C VAL A 650 -14.46 31.89 -17.53
N ALA A 651 -15.44 31.65 -16.67
CA ALA A 651 -15.54 32.21 -15.33
C ALA A 651 -16.05 31.16 -14.32
N LYS A 652 -15.51 31.18 -13.11
CA LYS A 652 -15.84 30.25 -12.03
C LYS A 652 -16.05 31.01 -10.72
N ALA A 653 -17.20 30.80 -10.09
CA ALA A 653 -17.53 31.34 -8.78
C ALA A 653 -17.67 30.19 -7.77
N GLU A 654 -17.00 30.31 -6.63
CA GLU A 654 -17.01 29.33 -5.54
C GLU A 654 -17.42 30.02 -4.25
N ALA A 655 -18.32 29.43 -3.49
CA ALA A 655 -18.64 29.85 -2.13
C ALA A 655 -18.57 28.64 -1.21
N TRP A 656 -17.98 28.80 -0.03
CA TRP A 656 -17.92 27.74 0.97
C TRP A 656 -18.13 28.28 2.39
N LEU A 657 -18.66 27.40 3.24
CA LEU A 657 -18.77 27.57 4.68
C LEU A 657 -18.42 26.25 5.34
N GLN A 658 -17.40 26.27 6.19
CA GLN A 658 -16.92 25.15 6.96
C GLN A 658 -16.93 25.49 8.45
N LEU A 659 -17.40 24.56 9.25
CA LEU A 659 -17.39 24.62 10.70
C LEU A 659 -16.88 23.28 11.23
N ASP A 660 -15.82 23.31 12.03
CA ASP A 660 -15.24 22.16 12.69
C ASP A 660 -15.22 22.40 14.19
N ALA A 661 -15.69 21.44 14.97
CA ALA A 661 -15.74 21.54 16.42
C ALA A 661 -15.15 20.27 17.07
N LEU A 662 -14.32 20.48 18.08
CA LEU A 662 -13.77 19.44 18.94
C LEU A 662 -14.07 19.81 20.39
N PHE A 663 -14.63 18.88 21.14
CA PHE A 663 -14.88 18.99 22.57
C PHE A 663 -14.13 17.86 23.28
N GLN A 664 -13.19 18.21 24.16
CA GLN A 664 -12.44 17.29 24.99
C GLN A 664 -12.97 17.35 26.42
N TRP A 665 -13.23 16.20 27.03
CA TRP A 665 -13.83 16.10 28.38
C TRP A 665 -12.79 15.85 29.48
N ALA A 666 -11.70 15.15 29.15
CA ALA A 666 -10.66 14.77 30.08
C ALA A 666 -9.28 15.03 29.46
N PRO A 667 -8.28 15.48 30.25
CA PRO A 667 -8.32 15.67 31.70
C PRO A 667 -8.96 16.99 32.19
N HIS A 668 -9.23 17.93 31.28
CA HIS A 668 -10.02 19.13 31.53
C HIS A 668 -10.97 19.35 30.36
N PHE A 669 -12.05 20.10 30.59
CA PHE A 669 -12.94 20.48 29.51
C PHE A 669 -12.23 21.51 28.63
N TYR A 670 -12.05 21.19 27.37
CA TYR A 670 -11.50 22.09 26.36
C TYR A 670 -12.35 21.95 25.11
N PHE A 671 -12.60 23.05 24.42
CA PHE A 671 -13.18 22.97 23.09
C PHE A 671 -12.42 23.86 22.12
N GLU A 672 -12.53 23.50 20.85
CA GLU A 672 -11.99 24.24 19.73
C GLU A 672 -13.01 24.22 18.59
N ILE A 673 -13.42 25.40 18.15
CA ILE A 673 -14.32 25.61 17.01
C ILE A 673 -13.55 26.41 15.96
N ARG A 674 -13.38 25.84 14.77
CA ARG A 674 -12.81 26.52 13.61
C ARG A 674 -13.91 26.84 12.61
N ILE A 675 -13.85 28.04 12.04
CA ILE A 675 -14.77 28.51 11.01
C ILE A 675 -13.90 28.94 9.81
N ASP A 676 -14.18 28.37 8.64
CA ASP A 676 -13.60 28.81 7.36
C ASP A 676 -14.74 29.11 6.40
N ALA A 677 -14.88 30.36 5.99
CA ALA A 677 -15.92 30.79 5.09
C ALA A 677 -15.34 31.71 4.03
N GLY A 678 -15.79 31.56 2.79
CA GLY A 678 -15.32 32.44 1.72
C GLY A 678 -16.13 32.37 0.45
N ILE A 679 -15.94 33.40 -0.38
CA ILE A 679 -16.47 33.48 -1.74
C ILE A 679 -15.32 33.92 -2.64
N LYS A 680 -15.13 33.23 -3.76
CA LYS A 680 -14.07 33.49 -4.74
C LYS A 680 -14.64 33.49 -6.15
N VAL A 681 -14.31 34.49 -6.94
CA VAL A 681 -14.70 34.61 -8.35
C VAL A 681 -13.42 34.70 -9.19
N SER A 682 -13.30 33.83 -10.18
CA SER A 682 -12.16 33.72 -11.07
C SER A 682 -12.60 33.73 -12.54
N ALA A 683 -11.74 34.22 -13.44
CA ALA A 683 -11.94 34.19 -14.88
C ALA A 683 -10.60 33.95 -15.59
N LEU A 684 -10.63 33.17 -16.68
CA LEU A 684 -9.43 32.84 -17.49
C LEU A 684 -8.26 32.26 -16.66
N GLY A 685 -8.56 31.54 -15.59
CA GLY A 685 -7.56 30.96 -14.67
C GLY A 685 -6.97 31.93 -13.64
N VAL A 686 -7.44 33.18 -13.59
CA VAL A 686 -6.99 34.22 -12.63
C VAL A 686 -8.13 34.58 -11.68
N THR A 687 -7.84 34.75 -10.39
CA THR A 687 -8.82 35.25 -9.42
C THR A 687 -9.13 36.73 -9.70
N LEU A 688 -10.41 37.09 -9.86
CA LEU A 688 -10.83 38.48 -10.03
C LEU A 688 -11.07 39.15 -8.68
N ALA A 689 -11.81 38.47 -7.80
CA ALA A 689 -12.12 38.95 -6.45
C ALA A 689 -12.44 37.77 -5.53
N GLY A 690 -12.06 37.87 -4.27
CA GLY A 690 -12.39 36.90 -3.24
C GLY A 690 -12.42 37.51 -1.85
N VAL A 691 -13.25 36.97 -0.97
CA VAL A 691 -13.23 37.27 0.46
C VAL A 691 -13.20 35.95 1.19
N GLN A 692 -12.23 35.77 2.08
CA GLN A 692 -12.10 34.61 2.95
C GLN A 692 -11.98 35.06 4.40
N PHE A 693 -12.60 34.31 5.29
CA PHE A 693 -12.47 34.44 6.73
C PHE A 693 -12.08 33.07 7.30
N GLN A 694 -10.99 33.04 8.06
CA GLN A 694 -10.56 31.90 8.85
C GLN A 694 -10.52 32.32 10.31
N GLY A 695 -11.32 31.69 11.16
CA GLY A 695 -11.39 31.99 12.59
C GLY A 695 -11.31 30.74 13.44
N LYS A 696 -10.74 30.87 14.63
CA LYS A 696 -10.68 29.83 15.65
C LYS A 696 -11.14 30.42 16.99
N LEU A 697 -12.08 29.73 17.61
CA LEU A 697 -12.57 29.98 18.96
C LEU A 697 -12.22 28.78 19.83
N ALA A 698 -11.44 28.97 20.88
CA ALA A 698 -10.97 27.87 21.73
C ALA A 698 -11.04 28.21 23.23
N GLY A 699 -11.01 27.18 24.07
CA GLY A 699 -10.88 27.31 25.53
C GLY A 699 -12.22 27.35 26.27
N ASP A 700 -12.22 26.88 27.51
CA ASP A 700 -13.38 26.91 28.40
C ASP A 700 -13.42 28.17 29.26
N LYS A 701 -12.28 28.56 29.86
CA LYS A 701 -12.06 29.74 30.70
C LYS A 701 -10.55 30.08 30.82
N PRO A 702 -10.04 31.16 30.18
CA PRO A 702 -10.75 32.09 29.31
C PRO A 702 -11.00 31.52 27.91
N PHE A 703 -11.99 32.08 27.22
CA PHE A 703 -12.21 31.87 25.79
C PHE A 703 -11.17 32.68 25.01
N HIS A 704 -10.60 32.08 23.97
CA HIS A 704 -9.64 32.68 23.05
C HIS A 704 -10.24 32.73 21.63
N LEU A 705 -10.33 33.92 21.04
CA LEU A 705 -10.71 34.12 19.63
C LEU A 705 -9.54 34.68 18.84
N GLU A 706 -9.18 33.98 17.77
CA GLU A 706 -8.19 34.40 16.79
C GLU A 706 -8.74 34.17 15.37
N GLY A 707 -8.31 34.96 14.40
CA GLY A 707 -8.76 34.81 13.03
C GLY A 707 -8.13 35.81 12.08
N LYS A 708 -8.34 35.57 10.79
CA LYS A 708 -7.81 36.36 9.69
C LYS A 708 -8.86 36.47 8.59
N ALA A 709 -9.13 37.69 8.14
CA ALA A 709 -9.95 37.96 6.98
C ALA A 709 -9.06 38.44 5.83
N THR A 710 -9.13 37.80 4.68
CA THR A 710 -8.36 38.15 3.47
C THR A 710 -9.31 38.57 2.37
N VAL A 711 -9.05 39.73 1.76
CA VAL A 711 -9.74 40.22 0.57
C VAL A 711 -8.76 40.18 -0.61
N GLU A 712 -9.01 39.28 -1.56
CA GLU A 712 -8.25 39.14 -2.80
C GLU A 712 -8.91 39.99 -3.89
N ILE A 713 -8.14 40.82 -4.61
CA ILE A 713 -8.58 41.58 -5.78
C ILE A 713 -7.48 41.49 -6.85
N LEU A 714 -7.71 40.71 -7.91
CA LEU A 714 -6.76 40.45 -9.00
C LEU A 714 -5.38 39.95 -8.52
N TRP A 715 -4.42 40.86 -8.32
CA TRP A 715 -3.05 40.60 -7.89
C TRP A 715 -2.72 41.22 -6.52
N TRP A 716 -3.73 41.72 -5.80
CA TRP A 716 -3.61 42.29 -4.46
C TRP A 716 -4.36 41.45 -3.42
N ASP A 717 -3.70 41.13 -2.33
CA ASP A 717 -4.29 40.46 -1.16
C ASP A 717 -4.22 41.41 0.04
N ILE A 718 -5.37 41.73 0.62
CA ILE A 718 -5.50 42.59 1.80
C ILE A 718 -5.88 41.73 2.99
N ASP A 719 -4.96 41.58 3.93
CA ASP A 719 -5.15 40.82 5.16
C ASP A 719 -5.59 41.72 6.33
N VAL A 720 -6.61 41.29 7.07
CA VAL A 720 -7.13 41.91 8.28
C VAL A 720 -7.17 40.86 9.39
N ASP A 721 -6.29 41.02 10.38
CA ASP A 721 -6.23 40.12 11.53
C ASP A 721 -7.31 40.47 12.57
N VAL A 722 -7.95 39.44 13.12
CA VAL A 722 -8.97 39.52 14.18
C VAL A 722 -8.46 38.74 15.40
N GLY A 723 -7.96 39.46 16.41
CA GLY A 723 -7.47 38.88 17.67
C GLY A 723 -5.94 38.90 17.81
N PRO A 724 -5.40 38.30 18.89
CA PRO A 724 -6.09 37.47 19.89
C PRO A 724 -7.00 38.29 20.83
N ILE A 725 -8.25 37.87 21.00
CA ILE A 725 -9.20 38.41 21.98
C ILE A 725 -9.47 37.33 23.03
N GLU A 726 -9.26 37.66 24.30
CA GLU A 726 -9.53 36.76 25.43
C GLU A 726 -10.64 37.31 26.31
N TRP A 727 -11.61 36.48 26.69
CA TRP A 727 -12.66 36.86 27.63
C TRP A 727 -13.13 35.67 28.47
N GLY A 728 -13.72 35.94 29.63
CA GLY A 728 -14.12 34.91 30.59
C GLY A 728 -13.26 34.92 31.86
N GLU A 729 -13.83 34.48 32.97
CA GLU A 729 -13.14 34.46 34.26
C GLU A 729 -12.01 33.44 34.25
N SER A 730 -10.78 33.85 34.61
CA SER A 730 -9.71 32.88 34.91
C SER A 730 -10.09 32.05 36.14
N ARG A 731 -10.36 30.77 35.90
CA ARG A 731 -10.68 29.70 36.88
C ARG A 731 -12.01 29.88 37.65
N PRO A 732 -13.02 29.01 37.46
CA PRO A 732 -14.18 28.95 38.36
C PRO A 732 -13.77 28.39 39.73
N ALA A 733 -14.60 28.66 40.75
CA ALA A 733 -14.47 28.08 42.09
C ALA A 733 -14.26 26.56 42.01
N PRO A 734 -13.40 25.97 42.87
CA PRO A 734 -13.09 24.54 42.81
C PRO A 734 -14.39 23.75 42.82
N ALA A 735 -14.51 22.81 41.89
CA ALA A 735 -15.61 21.85 41.87
C ALA A 735 -15.75 21.22 43.27
N PRO A 736 -16.99 20.94 43.72
CA PRO A 736 -17.24 20.43 45.06
C PRO A 736 -16.37 19.20 45.32
N GLN A 737 -15.77 19.13 46.51
CA GLN A 737 -14.86 18.04 46.81
C GLN A 737 -15.61 16.70 46.82
N ILE A 738 -15.06 15.71 46.12
CA ILE A 738 -15.59 14.35 46.09
C ILE A 738 -14.86 13.55 47.18
N ASP A 739 -15.58 12.69 47.89
CA ASP A 739 -14.97 11.71 48.78
C ASP A 739 -14.67 10.41 48.01
N PRO A 740 -13.41 10.13 47.68
CA PRO A 740 -13.06 8.96 46.89
C PRO A 740 -13.33 7.64 47.65
N ILE A 741 -13.36 7.68 48.99
CA ILE A 741 -13.66 6.51 49.82
C ILE A 741 -15.10 6.04 49.57
N ALA A 742 -16.05 6.98 49.50
CA ALA A 742 -17.46 6.67 49.22
C ALA A 742 -17.64 6.05 47.83
N SER A 743 -16.95 6.61 46.82
CA SER A 743 -17.00 6.07 45.44
C SER A 743 -16.39 4.66 45.34
N ALA A 744 -15.25 4.42 46.01
CA ALA A 744 -14.63 3.11 46.02
C ALA A 744 -15.49 2.08 46.78
N ALA A 745 -16.07 2.43 47.93
CA ALA A 745 -16.93 1.53 48.68
C ALA A 745 -18.18 1.12 47.88
N GLN A 746 -18.83 2.08 47.21
CA GLN A 746 -19.97 1.78 46.33
C GLN A 746 -19.57 0.80 45.21
N ALA A 747 -18.39 0.99 44.62
CA ALA A 747 -17.91 0.13 43.56
C ALA A 747 -17.52 -1.28 44.06
N LEU A 748 -17.00 -1.39 45.28
CA LEU A 748 -16.65 -2.67 45.92
C LEU A 748 -17.87 -3.44 46.46
N ASP A 749 -18.95 -2.75 46.82
CA ASP A 749 -20.21 -3.36 47.27
C ASP A 749 -21.04 -3.96 46.11
N ALA A 750 -20.71 -3.63 44.85
CA ALA A 750 -21.42 -4.17 43.70
C ALA A 750 -21.13 -5.66 43.49
N ASP A 751 -22.16 -6.49 43.27
CA ASP A 751 -22.00 -7.93 43.00
C ASP A 751 -21.04 -8.22 41.84
N THR A 752 -20.97 -7.32 40.85
CA THR A 752 -20.07 -7.42 39.69
C THR A 752 -18.58 -7.25 40.03
N ALA A 753 -18.26 -6.70 41.21
CA ALA A 753 -16.88 -6.53 41.66
C ALA A 753 -16.27 -7.86 42.16
N TRP A 754 -17.10 -8.86 42.46
CA TRP A 754 -16.70 -10.12 43.08
C TRP A 754 -16.77 -11.27 42.08
N ALA A 755 -15.62 -11.83 41.72
CA ALA A 755 -15.52 -12.95 40.80
C ALA A 755 -14.94 -14.21 41.48
N PRO A 756 -15.64 -15.36 41.46
CA PRO A 756 -15.06 -16.64 41.84
C PRO A 756 -14.15 -17.16 40.72
N LEU A 757 -12.88 -17.43 41.01
CA LEU A 757 -11.92 -18.04 40.08
C LEU A 757 -11.43 -19.40 40.59
N LEU A 758 -10.95 -20.23 39.68
CA LEU A 758 -10.16 -21.43 40.02
C LEU A 758 -8.67 -21.10 39.88
N PRO A 759 -7.80 -21.53 40.82
CA PRO A 759 -6.37 -21.31 40.70
C PRO A 759 -5.80 -22.04 39.49
N ALA A 760 -4.76 -21.45 38.89
CA ALA A 760 -4.04 -22.07 37.78
C ALA A 760 -3.55 -23.49 38.16
N GLY A 761 -3.82 -24.47 37.29
CA GLY A 761 -3.49 -25.88 37.51
C GLY A 761 -4.53 -26.69 38.30
N ALA A 762 -5.62 -26.08 38.79
CA ALA A 762 -6.72 -26.84 39.37
C ALA A 762 -7.57 -27.51 38.28
N ALA A 763 -7.55 -28.84 38.24
CA ALA A 763 -8.50 -29.63 37.45
C ALA A 763 -9.80 -29.80 38.24
N SER A 764 -10.88 -29.14 37.84
CA SER A 764 -12.19 -29.38 38.44
C SER A 764 -12.78 -30.68 37.92
N ILE A 765 -12.86 -31.69 38.80
CA ILE A 765 -13.50 -32.99 38.52
C ILE A 765 -15.00 -32.94 38.89
N VAL A 766 -15.47 -31.84 39.51
CA VAL A 766 -16.82 -31.72 40.06
C VAL A 766 -17.47 -30.42 39.59
N ARG A 767 -18.64 -30.52 38.97
CA ARG A 767 -19.47 -29.36 38.63
C ARG A 767 -20.40 -29.04 39.80
N LEU A 768 -20.42 -27.78 40.24
CA LEU A 768 -21.38 -27.31 41.24
C LEU A 768 -22.79 -27.35 40.61
N SER A 769 -23.76 -27.87 41.37
CA SER A 769 -25.17 -27.83 40.96
C SER A 769 -25.62 -26.37 40.94
N PRO A 770 -26.28 -25.90 39.86
CA PRO A 770 -26.75 -24.52 39.80
C PRO A 770 -27.70 -24.22 40.96
N ALA A 771 -27.53 -23.06 41.58
CA ALA A 771 -28.40 -22.52 42.61
C ALA A 771 -28.88 -21.15 42.14
N ASP A 772 -30.18 -20.89 42.25
CA ASP A 772 -30.82 -19.81 41.49
C ASP A 772 -30.46 -18.40 41.99
N ASP A 773 -29.95 -18.23 43.22
CA ASP A 773 -29.76 -16.90 43.84
C ASP A 773 -28.48 -16.77 44.71
N THR A 774 -27.42 -17.56 44.49
CA THR A 774 -26.18 -17.42 45.30
C THR A 774 -24.92 -17.65 44.47
N PRO A 775 -23.92 -16.74 44.52
CA PRO A 775 -22.63 -16.98 43.89
C PRO A 775 -21.99 -18.24 44.50
N LEU A 776 -21.77 -19.24 43.65
CA LEU A 776 -21.23 -20.54 44.05
C LEU A 776 -19.70 -20.50 43.99
N TYR A 777 -19.06 -20.63 45.14
CA TYR A 777 -17.60 -20.67 45.25
C TYR A 777 -17.11 -22.12 45.29
N HIS A 778 -16.15 -22.44 44.42
CA HIS A 778 -15.51 -23.75 44.46
C HIS A 778 -14.68 -23.89 45.75
N PRO A 779 -14.62 -25.07 46.41
CA PRO A 779 -13.81 -25.25 47.62
C PRO A 779 -12.31 -25.01 47.43
N MET A 780 -11.81 -25.25 46.21
CA MET A 780 -10.45 -24.88 45.79
C MET A 780 -10.37 -23.50 45.13
N GLY A 781 -11.49 -22.77 45.09
CA GLY A 781 -11.61 -21.50 44.40
C GLY A 781 -10.91 -20.36 45.15
N GLN A 782 -10.60 -19.33 44.38
CA GLN A 782 -10.12 -18.03 44.83
C GLN A 782 -11.22 -17.00 44.56
N ILE A 783 -11.17 -15.89 45.27
CA ILE A 783 -12.09 -14.76 45.08
C ILE A 783 -11.25 -13.58 44.63
N GLU A 784 -11.62 -13.01 43.50
CA GLU A 784 -11.06 -11.73 43.05
C GLU A 784 -12.07 -10.62 43.28
N LEU A 785 -11.61 -9.57 43.94
CA LEU A 785 -12.34 -8.33 44.15
C LEU A 785 -11.70 -7.25 43.29
N ARG A 786 -12.41 -6.73 42.29
CA ARG A 786 -11.91 -5.69 41.38
C ARG A 786 -12.91 -4.55 41.23
N GLN A 787 -12.44 -3.31 41.27
CA GLN A 787 -13.22 -2.13 40.88
C GLN A 787 -12.41 -1.19 39.98
N LEU A 788 -13.12 -0.46 39.11
CA LEU A 788 -12.51 0.43 38.11
C LEU A 788 -12.86 1.92 38.33
N SER A 789 -13.46 2.26 39.47
CA SER A 789 -13.96 3.61 39.71
C SER A 789 -12.85 4.55 40.19
N VAL A 790 -11.97 4.09 41.08
CA VAL A 790 -10.88 4.90 41.66
C VAL A 790 -9.64 4.02 41.88
N PRO A 791 -8.42 4.43 41.52
CA PRO A 791 -7.22 3.65 41.82
C PRO A 791 -7.00 3.55 43.33
N LEU A 792 -6.75 2.33 43.82
CA LEU A 792 -6.45 2.03 45.21
C LEU A 792 -4.93 2.07 45.44
N GLU A 793 -4.51 2.18 46.70
CA GLU A 793 -3.09 2.18 47.11
C GLU A 793 -2.22 3.20 46.33
N THR A 794 -2.84 4.25 45.81
CA THR A 794 -2.22 5.27 44.95
C THR A 794 -2.64 6.65 45.43
N ASP A 795 -1.72 7.61 45.36
CA ASP A 795 -2.04 9.00 45.69
C ASP A 795 -2.85 9.64 44.56
N ILE A 796 -4.00 10.21 44.89
CA ILE A 796 -4.95 10.87 43.99
C ILE A 796 -5.16 12.32 44.42
N ASP A 797 -5.22 13.22 43.43
CA ASP A 797 -5.40 14.67 43.64
C ASP A 797 -6.82 15.12 43.28
N ARG A 798 -7.46 14.41 42.35
CA ARG A 798 -8.80 14.71 41.84
C ARG A 798 -9.50 13.44 41.37
N ILE A 799 -10.81 13.54 41.14
CA ILE A 799 -11.60 12.60 40.34
C ILE A 799 -12.32 13.45 39.30
N GLY A 800 -11.95 13.28 38.03
CA GLY A 800 -12.41 14.14 36.96
C GLY A 800 -12.00 15.59 37.21
N SER A 801 -12.96 16.50 37.24
CA SER A 801 -12.73 17.93 37.51
C SER A 801 -12.75 18.29 39.00
N SER A 802 -13.08 17.36 39.89
CA SER A 802 -13.31 17.63 41.32
C SER A 802 -12.12 17.23 42.19
N ARG A 803 -11.69 18.10 43.11
CA ARG A 803 -10.65 17.77 44.09
C ARG A 803 -11.17 16.71 45.06
N VAL A 804 -10.30 15.82 45.51
CA VAL A 804 -10.67 14.80 46.50
C VAL A 804 -10.55 15.33 47.93
N THR A 805 -11.40 14.84 48.84
CA THR A 805 -11.26 15.09 50.29
C THR A 805 -10.13 14.25 50.90
N HIS A 806 -9.90 13.04 50.36
CA HIS A 806 -8.86 12.10 50.79
C HIS A 806 -7.93 11.77 49.62
N ARG A 807 -6.62 11.82 49.82
CA ARG A 807 -5.66 11.62 48.72
C ARG A 807 -5.28 10.16 48.48
N ARG A 808 -5.73 9.22 49.29
CA ARG A 808 -5.33 7.82 49.16
C ARG A 808 -6.35 6.91 49.82
N ILE A 809 -6.64 5.78 49.18
CA ILE A 809 -7.48 4.71 49.72
C ILE A 809 -6.59 3.49 49.92
N ASN A 810 -6.54 3.01 51.16
CA ASN A 810 -5.78 1.80 51.49
C ASN A 810 -6.74 0.67 51.85
N LEU A 811 -6.39 -0.54 51.40
CA LEU A 811 -7.14 -1.75 51.69
C LEU A 811 -6.64 -2.38 52.99
N GLN A 812 -7.56 -2.83 53.83
CA GLN A 812 -7.24 -3.61 55.03
C GLN A 812 -7.04 -5.09 54.66
N ALA A 813 -6.44 -5.85 55.58
CA ALA A 813 -6.29 -7.30 55.41
C ALA A 813 -7.66 -7.98 55.22
N ALA A 814 -7.80 -8.74 54.14
CA ALA A 814 -9.06 -9.42 53.84
C ALA A 814 -9.35 -10.54 54.85
N THR A 815 -10.61 -10.59 55.30
CA THR A 815 -11.12 -11.65 56.19
C THR A 815 -12.24 -12.43 55.52
N LEU A 816 -12.22 -13.76 55.63
CA LEU A 816 -13.26 -14.68 55.18
C LEU A 816 -13.97 -15.24 56.41
N GLY A 817 -15.26 -14.92 56.58
CA GLY A 817 -16.04 -15.39 57.74
C GLY A 817 -15.47 -14.95 59.10
N GLY A 818 -14.81 -13.78 59.15
CA GLY A 818 -14.15 -13.26 60.35
C GLY A 818 -12.75 -13.82 60.64
N VAL A 819 -12.22 -14.68 59.76
CA VAL A 819 -10.86 -15.23 59.86
C VAL A 819 -9.98 -14.61 58.77
N ALA A 820 -8.72 -14.30 59.08
CA ALA A 820 -7.77 -13.79 58.07
C ALA A 820 -7.64 -14.76 56.89
N ALA A 821 -7.70 -14.24 55.66
CA ALA A 821 -7.53 -15.04 54.45
C ALA A 821 -6.11 -15.68 54.41
N GLY A 822 -6.03 -16.93 53.94
CA GLY A 822 -4.78 -17.70 53.93
C GLY A 822 -3.72 -17.14 52.96
N ALA A 823 -4.16 -16.54 51.85
CA ALA A 823 -3.33 -15.80 50.92
C ALA A 823 -4.11 -14.60 50.34
N VAL A 824 -3.42 -13.46 50.20
CA VAL A 824 -3.93 -12.23 49.56
C VAL A 824 -2.87 -11.70 48.60
N TRP A 825 -3.30 -11.11 47.48
CA TRP A 825 -2.43 -10.42 46.52
C TRP A 825 -3.14 -9.22 45.89
N PRO A 826 -2.42 -8.15 45.50
CA PRO A 826 -3.02 -7.02 44.80
C PRO A 826 -3.46 -7.43 43.39
N LEU A 827 -4.58 -6.87 42.94
CA LEU A 827 -5.00 -6.92 41.55
C LEU A 827 -4.74 -5.55 40.94
N MET A 828 -4.09 -5.53 39.77
CA MET A 828 -3.79 -4.32 39.02
C MET A 828 -4.78 -4.16 37.88
N ASP A 829 -5.16 -2.91 37.58
CA ASP A 829 -5.92 -2.56 36.41
C ASP A 829 -5.53 -1.16 35.91
N ARG A 830 -6.07 -0.76 34.76
CA ARG A 830 -5.62 0.42 34.03
C ARG A 830 -6.49 1.63 34.34
N PHE A 831 -5.87 2.69 34.85
CA PHE A 831 -6.53 3.94 35.19
C PHE A 831 -5.93 5.11 34.40
N PRO A 832 -6.76 6.04 33.88
CA PRO A 832 -6.25 7.20 33.16
C PRO A 832 -5.63 8.22 34.14
N PRO A 833 -4.31 8.46 34.12
CA PRO A 833 -3.63 9.28 35.13
C PRO A 833 -4.15 10.72 35.13
N GLY A 834 -4.51 11.27 33.97
CA GLY A 834 -5.08 12.61 33.85
C GLY A 834 -6.41 12.80 34.59
N HIS A 835 -7.15 11.72 34.85
CA HIS A 835 -8.41 11.77 35.59
C HIS A 835 -8.21 11.82 37.12
N PHE A 836 -7.04 11.41 37.60
CA PHE A 836 -6.76 11.26 39.04
C PHE A 836 -5.64 12.16 39.58
N LEU A 837 -4.68 12.55 38.73
CA LEU A 837 -3.50 13.34 39.10
C LEU A 837 -3.59 14.78 38.54
N ASP A 838 -2.98 15.73 39.26
CA ASP A 838 -2.84 17.12 38.78
C ASP A 838 -1.58 17.25 37.90
N LEU A 839 -1.74 17.00 36.61
CA LEU A 839 -0.64 16.99 35.62
C LEU A 839 -0.58 18.31 34.82
N LYS A 840 0.62 18.74 34.42
CA LYS A 840 0.81 19.86 33.48
C LYS A 840 0.53 19.43 32.04
N ASP A 841 0.17 20.36 31.15
CA ASP A 841 -0.23 20.05 29.77
C ASP A 841 0.81 19.25 28.98
N HIS A 842 2.10 19.58 29.11
CA HIS A 842 3.17 18.82 28.45
C HIS A 842 3.33 17.41 29.02
N GLU A 843 3.02 17.20 30.30
CA GLU A 843 3.06 15.88 30.94
C GLU A 843 1.89 15.02 30.46
N ILE A 844 0.70 15.61 30.31
CA ILE A 844 -0.50 14.95 29.77
C ILE A 844 -0.25 14.43 28.36
N LEU A 845 0.39 15.21 27.50
CA LEU A 845 0.69 14.83 26.11
C LEU A 845 1.83 13.80 25.99
N SER A 846 2.71 13.73 26.99
CA SER A 846 3.87 12.83 26.98
C SER A 846 3.64 11.49 27.69
N ARG A 847 2.56 11.38 28.47
CA ARG A 847 2.24 10.19 29.26
C ARG A 847 1.30 9.25 28.49
N PRO A 848 1.37 7.94 28.76
CA PRO A 848 0.37 6.99 28.28
C PRO A 848 -1.05 7.39 28.70
N GLU A 849 -2.05 7.09 27.87
CA GLU A 849 -3.46 7.39 28.18
C GLU A 849 -3.96 6.65 29.44
N TYR A 850 -3.34 5.51 29.76
CA TYR A 850 -3.64 4.67 30.93
C TYR A 850 -2.37 4.14 31.62
N GLU A 851 -2.35 4.13 32.95
CA GLU A 851 -1.29 3.58 33.80
C GLU A 851 -1.84 2.43 34.68
N GLU A 852 -1.02 1.44 35.02
CA GLU A 852 -1.45 0.31 35.89
C GLU A 852 -1.40 0.71 37.37
N HIS A 853 -2.54 0.58 38.05
CA HIS A 853 -2.70 0.83 39.48
C HIS A 853 -3.51 -0.27 40.15
N ALA A 854 -3.42 -0.37 41.49
CA ALA A 854 -4.20 -1.36 42.22
C ALA A 854 -5.70 -1.09 42.08
N SER A 855 -6.45 -2.07 41.59
CA SER A 855 -7.90 -2.02 41.38
C SER A 855 -8.68 -2.79 42.45
N GLY A 856 -7.99 -3.65 43.19
CA GLY A 856 -8.56 -4.46 44.25
C GLY A 856 -7.59 -5.55 44.71
N LEU A 857 -8.12 -6.69 45.11
CA LEU A 857 -7.36 -7.76 45.76
C LEU A 857 -7.91 -9.14 45.42
N GLY A 858 -7.01 -10.10 45.23
CA GLY A 858 -7.32 -11.51 45.13
C GLY A 858 -7.08 -12.18 46.48
N MET A 859 -7.95 -13.12 46.85
CA MET A 859 -7.88 -13.84 48.12
C MET A 859 -8.24 -15.31 47.98
N GLY A 860 -7.67 -16.15 48.83
CA GLY A 860 -8.01 -17.57 48.89
C GLY A 860 -7.31 -18.29 50.03
N ALA A 861 -7.46 -19.61 50.10
CA ALA A 861 -6.72 -20.43 51.07
C ALA A 861 -5.21 -20.49 50.75
N ALA A 862 -4.83 -20.38 49.47
CA ALA A 862 -3.45 -20.30 48.99
C ALA A 862 -3.41 -19.59 47.61
N ARG A 863 -2.23 -19.09 47.19
CA ARG A 863 -2.04 -18.47 45.85
C ARG A 863 -2.19 -19.47 44.68
N GLY A 864 -2.10 -20.77 44.93
CA GLY A 864 -2.31 -21.83 43.94
C GLY A 864 -3.17 -22.97 44.50
N ALA A 865 -3.33 -24.04 43.72
CA ALA A 865 -4.06 -25.23 44.17
C ALA A 865 -3.36 -25.85 45.39
N SER A 866 -4.02 -25.81 46.55
CA SER A 866 -3.56 -26.46 47.77
C SER A 866 -4.45 -27.66 48.08
N PHE A 867 -3.81 -28.80 48.36
CA PHE A 867 -4.49 -30.05 48.65
C PHE A 867 -4.19 -30.46 50.09
N SER A 868 -5.21 -30.89 50.83
CA SER A 868 -4.99 -31.58 52.11
C SER A 868 -4.38 -32.96 51.87
N ALA A 869 -3.96 -33.64 52.94
CA ALA A 869 -3.60 -35.06 52.87
C ALA A 869 -4.71 -35.86 52.16
N GLY A 870 -4.31 -36.76 51.26
CA GLY A 870 -5.24 -37.57 50.49
C GLY A 870 -6.16 -38.37 51.41
N VAL A 871 -7.47 -38.24 51.23
CA VAL A 871 -8.47 -39.01 51.96
C VAL A 871 -8.99 -40.10 51.03
N HIS A 872 -8.89 -41.36 51.44
CA HIS A 872 -9.52 -42.46 50.71
C HIS A 872 -11.04 -42.37 50.83
N ALA A 873 -11.71 -42.01 49.74
CA ALA A 873 -13.16 -42.11 49.60
C ALA A 873 -13.49 -43.26 48.64
N GLY A 874 -14.38 -44.17 49.04
CA GLY A 874 -14.94 -45.16 48.14
C GLY A 874 -15.88 -44.46 47.16
N VAL A 875 -15.47 -44.32 45.90
CA VAL A 875 -16.29 -43.72 44.85
C VAL A 875 -17.05 -44.83 44.14
N ALA A 876 -18.38 -44.75 44.10
CA ALA A 876 -19.21 -45.59 43.25
C ALA A 876 -19.67 -44.75 42.06
N TRP A 877 -19.45 -45.22 40.83
CA TRP A 877 -19.90 -44.55 39.61
C TRP A 877 -21.01 -45.35 38.94
N ASN A 878 -21.99 -44.63 38.39
CA ASN A 878 -22.98 -45.17 37.48
C ASN A 878 -22.70 -44.61 36.08
N THR A 879 -22.44 -45.49 35.13
CA THR A 879 -22.29 -45.10 33.72
C THR A 879 -23.67 -44.96 33.10
N VAL A 880 -24.02 -43.75 32.62
CA VAL A 880 -25.26 -43.50 31.90
C VAL A 880 -24.93 -43.17 30.45
N LEU A 881 -25.52 -43.93 29.52
CA LEU A 881 -25.42 -43.70 28.07
C LEU A 881 -26.64 -42.86 27.64
N PRO A 882 -26.45 -41.67 27.03
CA PRO A 882 -27.58 -40.90 26.53
C PRO A 882 -28.39 -41.70 25.52
N HIS A 883 -29.73 -41.68 25.64
CA HIS A 883 -30.72 -42.32 24.76
C HIS A 883 -30.99 -43.83 24.94
N HIS A 884 -30.50 -44.46 26.02
CA HIS A 884 -30.92 -45.81 26.40
C HIS A 884 -31.49 -45.84 27.82
N ASP A 885 -32.77 -46.16 27.95
CA ASP A 885 -33.39 -46.46 29.25
C ASP A 885 -32.94 -47.84 29.72
N HIS A 886 -32.11 -47.88 30.76
CA HIS A 886 -31.84 -49.10 31.50
C HIS A 886 -32.39 -49.00 32.91
N ALA A 887 -33.25 -49.96 33.29
CA ALA A 887 -33.60 -50.17 34.68
C ALA A 887 -32.33 -50.49 35.48
N PRO A 888 -32.13 -49.90 36.66
CA PRO A 888 -30.90 -50.04 37.43
C PRO A 888 -30.76 -51.49 37.92
N ILE A 889 -29.86 -52.27 37.30
CA ILE A 889 -29.45 -53.57 37.84
C ILE A 889 -28.35 -53.30 38.87
N LEU A 890 -28.74 -53.29 40.15
CA LEU A 890 -27.83 -53.40 41.29
C LEU A 890 -27.20 -54.80 41.29
N SER A 891 -26.09 -55.00 40.57
CA SER A 891 -25.26 -56.19 40.72
C SER A 891 -24.22 -55.95 41.82
N THR A 892 -24.64 -56.21 43.06
CA THR A 892 -23.75 -56.47 44.20
C THR A 892 -22.82 -57.63 43.87
N TRP A 893 -21.56 -57.36 43.57
CA TRP A 893 -20.49 -58.34 43.73
C TRP A 893 -19.96 -58.24 45.17
N LEU A 894 -20.36 -59.23 45.97
CA LEU A 894 -19.78 -59.50 47.27
C LEU A 894 -18.29 -59.84 47.12
N LEU A 895 -17.42 -58.99 47.64
CA LEU A 895 -16.15 -59.39 48.25
C LEU A 895 -16.23 -59.17 49.76
N ALA A 896 -17.24 -59.79 50.38
CA ALA A 896 -17.28 -59.99 51.82
C ALA A 896 -16.39 -61.18 52.20
N GLY A 897 -15.07 -60.97 52.16
CA GLY A 897 -14.09 -61.90 52.72
C GLY A 897 -13.48 -61.41 54.03
N HIS A 898 -13.21 -60.10 54.17
CA HIS A 898 -12.42 -59.60 55.31
C HIS A 898 -12.80 -58.22 55.90
N ALA A 899 -13.87 -57.54 55.46
CA ALA A 899 -14.22 -56.21 56.01
C ALA A 899 -15.05 -56.26 57.32
N GLY A 900 -15.55 -57.43 57.73
CA GLY A 900 -16.41 -57.60 58.92
C GLY A 900 -15.74 -57.35 60.27
N LYS A 901 -14.43 -57.10 60.31
CA LYS A 901 -13.69 -56.81 61.56
C LYS A 901 -13.31 -55.32 61.76
N ILE A 902 -13.57 -54.45 60.77
CA ILE A 902 -13.26 -53.01 60.91
C ILE A 902 -14.51 -52.17 61.21
N PHE A 903 -15.72 -52.67 60.92
CA PHE A 903 -16.97 -51.92 61.12
C PHE A 903 -17.62 -52.04 62.52
N ALA A 904 -16.92 -52.62 63.51
CA ALA A 904 -17.44 -52.70 64.88
C ALA A 904 -17.12 -51.45 65.75
N ALA A 905 -16.48 -50.41 65.22
CA ALA A 905 -16.01 -49.27 66.03
C ALA A 905 -16.74 -47.92 65.83
N SER A 906 -17.75 -47.80 64.96
CA SER A 906 -18.34 -46.46 64.66
C SER A 906 -19.87 -46.38 64.72
N ALA A 907 -20.54 -47.32 65.40
CA ALA A 907 -21.99 -47.30 65.62
C ALA A 907 -22.48 -46.29 66.70
N LYS A 908 -21.66 -45.30 67.08
CA LYS A 908 -22.05 -44.19 67.97
C LYS A 908 -21.74 -42.82 67.36
N MET A 909 -22.24 -42.53 66.15
CA MET A 909 -22.34 -41.12 65.71
C MET A 909 -23.29 -40.90 64.52
N ARG A 910 -24.48 -41.53 64.53
CA ARG A 910 -25.61 -41.07 63.71
C ARG A 910 -26.78 -40.74 64.62
N ALA A 911 -26.78 -39.51 65.12
CA ALA A 911 -27.95 -38.71 65.50
C ALA A 911 -27.47 -37.52 66.37
N ARG A 912 -26.94 -36.48 65.73
CA ARG A 912 -27.14 -35.09 66.14
C ARG A 912 -26.66 -34.14 65.05
N ASP A 913 -27.63 -33.33 64.62
CA ASP A 913 -27.58 -32.11 63.83
C ASP A 913 -27.11 -32.17 62.37
N GLY A 914 -28.10 -31.98 61.49
CA GLY A 914 -27.92 -31.70 60.08
C GLY A 914 -27.42 -30.27 59.88
N VAL A 915 -26.10 -30.11 59.86
CA VAL A 915 -25.44 -28.96 59.26
C VAL A 915 -24.44 -29.51 58.25
N ASN A 916 -24.66 -29.21 56.98
CA ASN A 916 -23.64 -29.46 55.96
C ASN A 916 -22.42 -28.58 56.34
N PRO A 917 -21.22 -29.16 56.54
CA PRO A 917 -20.03 -28.43 56.99
C PRO A 917 -19.54 -27.38 55.98
N TYR A 918 -20.11 -27.36 54.77
CA TYR A 918 -19.84 -26.38 53.72
C TYR A 918 -21.01 -25.41 53.46
N LEU A 919 -22.10 -25.47 54.24
CA LEU A 919 -23.28 -24.59 54.14
C LEU A 919 -23.47 -23.69 55.38
N SER A 920 -22.39 -23.30 56.02
CA SER A 920 -22.40 -22.12 56.88
C SER A 920 -21.68 -21.00 56.15
N ALA A 921 -22.29 -20.49 55.07
CA ALA A 921 -21.94 -19.16 54.62
C ALA A 921 -22.57 -18.20 55.64
N PRO A 922 -21.80 -17.48 56.48
CA PRO A 922 -22.37 -16.32 57.13
C PRO A 922 -22.91 -15.41 56.03
N GLN A 923 -24.16 -14.94 56.16
CA GLN A 923 -24.61 -13.82 55.34
C GLN A 923 -23.57 -12.71 55.46
N PRO A 924 -23.14 -12.08 54.35
CA PRO A 924 -22.25 -10.95 54.45
C PRO A 924 -22.97 -9.89 55.28
N ALA A 925 -22.43 -9.60 56.46
CA ALA A 925 -22.58 -8.27 57.04
C ALA A 925 -22.10 -7.24 55.98
N PRO A 926 -22.63 -6.01 55.96
CA PRO A 926 -22.31 -5.02 54.93
C PRO A 926 -20.81 -5.03 54.59
N ALA A 927 -20.51 -5.26 53.31
CA ALA A 927 -19.26 -5.85 52.84
C ALA A 927 -18.02 -4.96 52.98
N VAL A 928 -18.19 -3.69 53.37
CA VAL A 928 -17.11 -2.74 53.61
C VAL A 928 -17.42 -1.91 54.86
N GLN A 929 -16.59 -2.00 55.89
CA GLN A 929 -16.67 -1.10 57.05
C GLN A 929 -15.74 0.10 56.85
N MET A 930 -16.32 1.29 56.74
CA MET A 930 -15.56 2.55 56.75
C MET A 930 -15.15 2.90 58.18
N THR A 931 -13.87 3.21 58.39
CA THR A 931 -13.35 3.64 59.69
C THR A 931 -12.50 4.90 59.54
N ASP A 932 -12.64 5.83 60.48
CA ASP A 932 -11.87 7.07 60.54
C ASP A 932 -10.40 6.81 60.91
N ARG A 933 -9.50 7.76 60.54
CA ARG A 933 -8.03 7.68 60.67
C ARG A 933 -7.53 6.74 61.79
N GLY A 934 -7.24 5.50 61.42
CA GLY A 934 -6.54 4.55 62.27
C GLY A 934 -5.03 4.79 62.21
N ALA A 935 -4.36 4.65 63.35
CA ALA A 935 -2.91 4.55 63.35
C ALA A 935 -2.48 3.32 62.54
N VAL A 936 -1.29 3.35 61.94
CA VAL A 936 -0.86 2.34 60.95
C VAL A 936 0.41 1.62 61.42
N ARG A 937 0.67 0.43 60.87
CA ARG A 937 1.86 -0.39 61.10
C ARG A 937 2.59 -0.59 59.78
N VAL A 938 3.92 -0.62 59.84
CA VAL A 938 4.75 -0.96 58.68
C VAL A 938 4.87 -2.48 58.59
N VAL A 939 4.57 -3.03 57.43
CA VAL A 939 4.60 -4.47 57.14
C VAL A 939 5.38 -4.72 55.86
N SER A 940 5.86 -5.95 55.67
CA SER A 940 6.45 -6.38 54.40
C SER A 940 5.41 -6.27 53.27
N ALA A 941 5.77 -5.66 52.15
CA ALA A 941 4.88 -5.53 50.99
C ALA A 941 4.53 -6.89 50.35
N GLU A 942 5.42 -7.87 50.48
CA GLU A 942 5.24 -9.21 49.88
C GLU A 942 4.36 -10.13 50.74
N THR A 943 4.48 -10.02 52.07
CA THR A 943 3.88 -10.98 53.02
C THR A 943 2.85 -10.36 53.97
N LEU A 944 2.77 -9.03 54.04
CA LEU A 944 2.01 -8.27 55.04
C LEU A 944 2.34 -8.64 56.50
N ALA A 945 3.43 -9.38 56.73
CA ALA A 945 3.93 -9.67 58.06
C ALA A 945 4.56 -8.43 58.68
N ILE A 946 4.43 -8.29 60.00
CA ILE A 946 5.03 -7.17 60.74
C ILE A 946 6.56 -7.30 60.66
N GLU A 947 7.22 -6.26 60.17
CA GLU A 947 8.67 -6.24 59.97
C GLU A 947 9.43 -6.45 61.29
N THR A 948 10.35 -7.40 61.31
CA THR A 948 11.16 -7.75 62.48
C THR A 948 12.07 -6.59 62.88
N GLY A 949 11.70 -5.88 63.95
CA GLY A 949 12.38 -4.67 64.44
C GLY A 949 11.43 -3.50 64.70
N MET A 950 10.23 -3.51 64.11
CA MET A 950 9.13 -2.57 64.40
C MET A 950 7.89 -3.27 64.97
N ALA A 951 8.08 -4.48 65.52
CA ALA A 951 7.03 -5.32 66.05
C ALA A 951 6.20 -4.60 67.14
N GLY A 952 4.99 -4.17 66.78
CA GLY A 952 4.02 -3.56 67.69
C GLY A 952 4.00 -2.03 67.72
N VAL A 953 4.83 -1.32 66.94
CA VAL A 953 4.80 0.15 66.92
C VAL A 953 3.68 0.64 66.01
N VAL A 954 2.61 1.15 66.64
CA VAL A 954 1.49 1.82 65.98
C VAL A 954 1.85 3.29 65.86
N MET A 955 1.90 3.82 64.63
CA MET A 955 2.39 5.18 64.37
C MET A 955 1.47 5.98 63.43
N PRO A 956 1.53 7.33 63.45
CA PRO A 956 0.80 8.16 62.50
C PRO A 956 1.22 7.85 61.05
N ALA A 957 0.28 7.96 60.11
CA ALA A 957 0.53 7.65 58.69
C ALA A 957 1.74 8.39 58.09
N SER A 958 2.01 9.62 58.54
CA SER A 958 3.18 10.39 58.12
C SER A 958 4.51 9.78 58.58
N ALA A 959 4.57 9.24 59.80
CA ALA A 959 5.77 8.58 60.33
C ALA A 959 6.00 7.21 59.67
N ALA A 960 4.91 6.49 59.37
CA ALA A 960 4.98 5.20 58.69
C ALA A 960 5.42 5.32 57.23
N ALA A 961 4.98 6.38 56.53
CA ALA A 961 5.44 6.68 55.18
C ALA A 961 6.95 6.96 55.13
N GLU A 962 7.50 7.61 56.15
CA GLU A 962 8.94 7.87 56.25
C GLU A 962 9.74 6.60 56.57
N ALA A 963 9.20 5.71 57.41
CA ALA A 963 9.76 4.39 57.67
C ALA A 963 9.75 3.47 56.43
N VAL A 964 8.68 3.49 55.62
CA VAL A 964 8.63 2.78 54.33
C VAL A 964 9.69 3.32 53.37
N ARG A 965 9.84 4.64 53.30
CA ARG A 965 10.82 5.30 52.41
C ARG A 965 12.26 4.97 52.81
N LEU A 966 12.55 4.90 54.11
CA LEU A 966 13.87 4.48 54.63
C LEU A 966 14.13 2.98 54.40
N GLY A 967 13.12 2.12 54.59
CA GLY A 967 13.25 0.69 54.30
C GLY A 967 13.48 0.38 52.82
N GLN A 968 12.84 1.14 51.92
CA GLN A 968 13.10 1.04 50.48
C GLN A 968 14.53 1.45 50.10
N ALA A 969 15.09 2.46 50.77
CA ALA A 969 16.49 2.85 50.58
C ALA A 969 17.49 1.75 51.04
N ASP A 970 17.08 0.92 52.01
CA ASP A 970 17.83 -0.25 52.50
C ASP A 970 17.50 -1.55 51.72
N GLY A 971 16.78 -1.45 50.60
CA GLY A 971 16.46 -2.60 49.73
C GLY A 971 15.34 -3.51 50.25
N ARG A 972 14.50 -3.04 51.17
CA ARG A 972 13.34 -3.78 51.71
C ARG A 972 12.04 -3.21 51.16
N GLU A 973 11.18 -4.07 50.60
CA GLU A 973 9.85 -3.67 50.16
C GLU A 973 8.88 -3.65 51.34
N LEU A 974 8.58 -2.45 51.83
CA LEU A 974 7.66 -2.22 52.95
C LEU A 974 6.40 -1.50 52.48
N THR A 975 5.28 -1.76 53.14
CA THR A 975 4.01 -1.05 52.97
C THR A 975 3.36 -0.78 54.33
N VAL A 976 2.21 -0.11 54.34
CA VAL A 976 1.51 0.29 55.57
C VAL A 976 0.15 -0.38 55.67
N LEU A 977 -0.14 -0.90 56.86
CA LEU A 977 -1.41 -1.54 57.19
C LEU A 977 -2.10 -0.80 58.34
N SER A 978 -3.43 -0.63 58.31
CA SER A 978 -4.18 -0.05 59.44
C SER A 978 -4.01 -0.89 60.71
N ALA A 979 -3.74 -0.26 61.86
CA ALA A 979 -3.52 -0.93 63.15
C ALA A 979 -4.81 -1.34 63.87
N GLY A 980 -5.97 -0.91 63.35
CA GLY A 980 -7.27 -1.28 63.91
C GLY A 980 -7.76 -2.60 63.33
N LEU A 981 -7.21 -3.72 63.82
CA LEU A 981 -7.80 -5.07 63.83
C LEU A 981 -6.78 -6.03 64.48
N VAL A 982 -7.06 -6.46 65.71
CA VAL A 982 -6.65 -7.77 66.23
C VAL A 982 -7.91 -8.60 66.36
#